data_AF-A0A8H8T1U0-F1
#
_entry.id   AF-A0A8H8T1U0-F1
#
_cell.length_a   1.000
_cell.length_b   1.000
_cell.length_c   1.000
_cell.angle_alpha   90.00
_cell.angle_beta   90.00
_cell.angle_gamma   90.00
#
_symmetry.space_group_name_H-M   'P 1'
#
loop_
_entity.id
_entity.type
_entity.pdbx_description
1 polymer ?
#
loop_
_entity_poly.entity_id
_entity_poly.type
_entity_poly.pdbx_seq_one_letter_code
_entity_poly.pdbx_strand_id
1 'polypeptide(L)'
;MARSDLSRKIEQASDYVQMVNILLKELKLPDPTKRQGLKRFAINYSQYSRKINACYDAHNQPAHKDYLVLAVIVNLWAKLGVDMVLRDRIIADGIIERMAVLLQEGPDDTRQSVLFALSTLTHHGGEHARKMIAVLTVPAIIDLLDTPNCRARVAELGIAVLAHSMGAAITEGEPHFHEGAEVIIPAALRSIDGVRMLSTITEAIRRPDADEELVSHGLDLLRTLAFSYRKPLLETSAERPLVAALASPNLDVRLLGLTGLLRLGSSVTEREAFYPKLMEAMRNQYGGLEGGMIAELAEDGMGMGFETMVNGDSGDPLQTGRDLCKSIMEKEFSLGAGSYMGWENPSDAHLPAVIEIKLAIATGDRHRIWSLGDAAMQRFPDVGFFYYARSIWTEDPRLALRLAKKGLACSDLTDYIKRGLLFKSADAGYEMTVDGGPLEIAQPGSPAWREGVAILHCAQEDARAYIEMTPMDQRNMKTAIYNYIAITLLLEGDQIFKDIEKIRPYVEKLSIAEQISSVIQPLAKTQRKLAIDTIIPLFAKPMKNWRTVISRLDKPSRGHHRHSHLTEDDPDHILANWLARTQFDDEDAAQTEFADINAPDDTSYGTALADVLVYRCSLCGNPSASLKRCARCKSVRYCDDVC
;
A
#
# COMPACT_ATOMS: atom_id res chain seq x y z
N MET A 1 -0.54 29.87 47.43
CA MET A 1 0.21 28.61 47.60
C MET A 1 1.62 28.84 47.11
N ALA A 2 2.65 28.39 47.85
CA ALA A 2 4.03 28.50 47.39
C ALA A 2 4.27 27.50 46.25
N ARG A 3 4.76 27.97 45.09
CA ARG A 3 5.22 27.09 44.00
C ARG A 3 6.35 26.20 44.52
N SER A 4 6.42 24.96 44.05
CA SER A 4 7.51 24.06 44.40
C SER A 4 8.85 24.62 43.93
N ASP A 5 9.95 24.26 44.62
CA ASP A 5 11.30 24.67 44.20
C ASP A 5 11.65 24.16 42.78
N LEU A 6 11.16 22.97 42.43
CA LEU A 6 11.32 22.39 41.10
C LEU A 6 10.61 23.23 40.03
N SER A 7 9.36 23.63 40.27
CA SER A 7 8.57 24.48 39.37
C SER A 7 9.30 25.78 39.07
N ARG A 8 9.80 26.46 40.12
CA ARG A 8 10.57 27.71 39.98
C ARG A 8 11.85 27.52 39.17
N LYS A 9 12.57 26.41 39.34
CA LYS A 9 13.76 26.10 38.54
C LYS A 9 13.40 25.87 37.08
N ILE A 10 12.32 25.12 36.80
CA ILE A 10 11.85 24.85 35.44
C ILE A 10 11.37 26.12 34.75
N GLU A 11 10.67 27.02 35.44
CA GLU A 11 10.24 28.33 34.91
C GLU A 11 11.40 29.23 34.49
N GLN A 12 12.59 29.04 35.06
CA GLN A 12 13.80 29.80 34.71
C GLN A 12 14.55 29.21 33.50
N ALA A 13 14.12 28.04 32.99
CA ALA A 13 14.71 27.44 31.82
C ALA A 13 14.33 28.21 30.55
N SER A 14 15.27 28.33 29.63
CA SER A 14 15.10 29.00 28.34
C SER A 14 14.41 28.15 27.28
N ASP A 15 14.47 26.81 27.41
CA ASP A 15 13.86 25.86 26.48
C ASP A 15 13.51 24.52 27.15
N TYR A 16 12.80 23.66 26.43
CA TYR A 16 12.38 22.33 26.91
C TYR A 16 13.55 21.38 27.20
N VAL A 17 14.68 21.52 26.50
CA VAL A 17 15.86 20.68 26.73
C VAL A 17 16.45 20.99 28.10
N GLN A 18 16.58 22.27 28.44
CA GLN A 18 17.01 22.73 29.74
C GLN A 18 16.02 22.34 30.84
N MET A 19 14.71 22.42 30.59
CA MET A 19 13.69 21.95 31.55
C MET A 19 13.86 20.46 31.90
N VAL A 20 14.03 19.60 30.88
CA VAL A 20 14.28 18.17 31.11
C VAL A 20 15.61 17.95 31.84
N ASN A 21 16.66 18.70 31.51
CA ASN A 21 17.95 18.60 32.21
C ASN A 21 17.87 18.98 33.69
N ILE A 22 17.06 19.97 34.04
CA ILE A 22 16.76 20.32 35.44
C ILE A 22 16.08 19.14 36.13
N LEU A 23 15.04 18.56 35.51
CA LEU A 23 14.33 17.40 36.06
C LEU A 23 15.28 16.20 36.28
N LEU A 24 16.13 15.89 35.29
CA LEU A 24 17.13 14.82 35.38
C LEU A 24 18.09 15.03 36.56
N LYS A 25 18.56 16.27 36.76
CA LYS A 25 19.46 16.63 37.87
C LYS A 25 18.78 16.49 39.23
N GLU A 26 17.57 17.01 39.37
CA GLU A 26 16.80 16.98 40.62
C GLU A 26 16.45 15.54 41.04
N LEU A 27 16.08 14.69 40.07
CA LEU A 27 15.76 13.28 40.32
C LEU A 27 16.99 12.35 40.36
N LYS A 28 18.18 12.88 40.06
CA LYS A 28 19.45 12.13 39.93
C LYS A 28 19.32 10.97 38.94
N LEU A 29 18.88 11.29 37.73
CA LEU A 29 18.66 10.35 36.63
C LEU A 29 19.79 10.43 35.59
N PRO A 30 20.10 9.32 34.90
CA PRO A 30 21.04 9.36 33.78
C PRO A 30 20.42 10.05 32.56
N ASP A 31 21.26 10.68 31.75
CA ASP A 31 20.87 11.46 30.57
C ASP A 31 20.42 10.55 29.40
N PRO A 32 19.12 10.52 29.04
CA PRO A 32 18.59 9.65 28.00
C PRO A 32 18.95 10.12 26.57
N THR A 33 19.54 11.31 26.41
CA THR A 33 20.11 11.73 25.11
C THR A 33 21.41 11.02 24.79
N LYS A 34 21.95 10.25 25.73
CA LYS A 34 23.17 9.46 25.53
C LYS A 34 22.81 7.99 25.54
N ARG A 35 23.36 7.23 24.60
CA ARG A 35 23.22 5.76 24.56
C ARG A 35 23.59 5.10 25.89
N GLN A 36 24.67 5.55 26.55
CA GLN A 36 25.06 5.04 27.87
C GLN A 36 24.00 5.34 28.94
N GLY A 37 23.33 6.50 28.86
CA GLY A 37 22.26 6.87 29.77
C GLY A 37 21.00 6.03 29.57
N LEU A 38 20.56 5.82 28.32
CA LEU A 38 19.47 4.87 27.99
C LEU A 38 19.76 3.47 28.53
N LYS A 39 20.97 2.95 28.29
CA LYS A 39 21.39 1.64 28.82
C LYS A 39 21.33 1.59 30.35
N ARG A 40 21.81 2.63 31.04
CA ARG A 40 21.71 2.72 32.51
C ARG A 40 20.26 2.78 32.98
N PHE A 41 19.40 3.47 32.23
CA PHE A 41 17.97 3.54 32.49
C PHE A 41 17.32 2.16 32.39
N ALA A 42 17.60 1.42 31.31
CA ALA A 42 17.04 0.10 31.08
C ALA A 42 17.45 -0.92 32.17
N ILE A 43 18.70 -0.85 32.64
CA ILE A 43 19.21 -1.70 33.71
C ILE A 43 18.54 -1.39 35.06
N ASN A 44 18.34 -0.11 35.38
CA ASN A 44 17.81 0.34 36.67
C ASN A 44 16.36 0.83 36.59
N TYR A 45 15.60 0.30 35.63
CA TYR A 45 14.31 0.82 35.24
C TYR A 45 13.34 1.00 36.42
N SER A 46 13.16 -0.05 37.24
CA SER A 46 12.23 -0.02 38.38
C SER A 46 12.58 1.07 39.41
N GLN A 47 13.86 1.37 39.61
CA GLN A 47 14.29 2.41 40.54
C GLN A 47 14.00 3.81 39.96
N TYR A 48 14.34 4.04 38.70
CA TYR A 48 14.16 5.35 38.07
C TYR A 48 12.70 5.65 37.73
N SER A 49 11.95 4.67 37.22
CA SER A 49 10.51 4.77 36.97
C SER A 49 9.77 5.17 38.26
N ARG A 50 10.08 4.53 39.40
CA ARG A 50 9.49 4.90 40.70
C ARG A 50 9.75 6.37 41.09
N LYS A 51 10.95 6.89 40.83
CA LYS A 51 11.25 8.31 41.12
C LYS A 51 10.47 9.25 40.21
N ILE A 52 10.38 8.93 38.92
CA ILE A 52 9.62 9.75 37.95
C ILE A 52 8.14 9.72 38.30
N ASN A 53 7.57 8.55 38.57
CA ASN A 53 6.16 8.38 38.91
C ASN A 53 5.82 9.06 40.24
N ALA A 54 6.66 8.95 41.26
CA ALA A 54 6.46 9.68 42.51
C ALA A 54 6.48 11.20 42.31
N CYS A 55 7.34 11.71 41.42
CA CYS A 55 7.36 13.13 41.06
C CYS A 55 6.09 13.53 40.31
N TYR A 56 5.65 12.72 39.33
CA TYR A 56 4.39 12.92 38.62
C TYR A 56 3.21 12.98 39.60
N ASP A 57 3.08 11.98 40.47
CA ASP A 57 1.95 11.83 41.38
C ASP A 57 1.89 12.99 42.39
N ALA A 58 3.04 13.52 42.81
CA ALA A 58 3.11 14.70 43.68
C ALA A 58 2.62 15.98 42.98
N HIS A 59 2.89 16.12 41.68
CA HIS A 59 2.52 17.29 40.88
C HIS A 59 1.17 17.15 40.15
N ASN A 60 0.57 15.96 40.14
CA ASN A 60 -0.75 15.70 39.55
C ASN A 60 -1.91 15.75 40.56
N GLN A 61 -1.64 16.13 41.82
CA GLN A 61 -2.68 16.26 42.84
C GLN A 61 -3.62 17.43 42.50
N PRO A 62 -4.96 17.27 42.58
CA PRO A 62 -5.90 18.35 42.25
C PRO A 62 -5.64 19.67 42.98
N ALA A 63 -5.21 19.62 44.24
CA ALA A 63 -4.93 20.81 45.05
C ALA A 63 -3.65 21.56 44.63
N HIS A 64 -2.69 20.89 43.99
CA HIS A 64 -1.34 21.39 43.73
C HIS A 64 -0.86 21.07 42.31
N LYS A 65 -1.80 21.02 41.37
CA LYS A 65 -1.53 20.54 40.03
C LYS A 65 -0.60 21.49 39.29
N ASP A 66 0.56 20.97 38.87
CA ASP A 66 1.60 21.75 38.20
C ASP A 66 1.81 21.26 36.77
N TYR A 67 1.02 21.83 35.85
CA TYR A 67 1.02 21.46 34.45
C TYR A 67 2.38 21.65 33.74
N LEU A 68 3.20 22.60 34.20
CA LEU A 68 4.54 22.81 33.65
C LEU A 68 5.45 21.64 34.02
N VAL A 69 5.49 21.24 35.28
CA VAL A 69 6.28 20.09 35.73
C VAL A 69 5.80 18.80 35.04
N LEU A 70 4.48 18.61 34.95
CA LEU A 70 3.89 17.44 34.29
C LEU A 70 4.25 17.37 32.80
N ALA A 71 4.23 18.50 32.09
CA ALA A 71 4.67 18.58 30.69
C ALA A 71 6.15 18.19 30.52
N VAL A 72 7.03 18.58 31.45
CA VAL A 72 8.45 18.21 31.42
C VAL A 72 8.66 16.71 31.67
N ILE A 73 7.87 16.12 32.58
CA ILE A 73 7.89 14.66 32.82
C ILE A 73 7.43 13.90 31.56
N VAL A 74 6.38 14.37 30.90
CA VAL A 74 5.88 13.79 29.64
C VAL A 74 6.94 13.82 28.54
N ASN A 75 7.65 14.94 28.40
CA ASN A 75 8.77 15.06 27.45
C ASN A 75 9.96 14.13 27.80
N LEU A 76 10.20 13.88 29.10
CA LEU A 76 11.16 12.86 29.53
C LEU A 76 10.71 11.45 29.12
N TRP A 77 9.44 11.10 29.28
CA TRP A 77 8.90 9.82 28.79
C TRP A 77 9.04 9.68 27.27
N ALA A 78 8.80 10.75 26.50
CA ALA A 78 9.03 10.76 25.05
C ALA A 78 10.48 10.40 24.70
N LYS A 79 11.46 11.02 25.37
CA LYS A 79 12.90 10.73 25.20
C LYS A 79 13.25 9.29 25.54
N LEU A 80 12.64 8.72 26.57
CA LEU A 80 12.84 7.31 26.93
C LEU A 80 12.17 6.37 25.91
N GLY A 81 11.03 6.79 25.34
CA GLY A 81 10.25 6.04 24.35
C GLY A 81 10.91 5.83 22.99
N VAL A 82 12.02 6.54 22.72
CA VAL A 82 12.88 6.29 21.55
C VAL A 82 13.55 4.92 21.63
N ASP A 83 13.85 4.42 22.83
CA ASP A 83 14.34 3.05 23.03
C ASP A 83 13.15 2.11 23.20
N MET A 84 13.00 1.13 22.32
CA MET A 84 11.85 0.23 22.35
C MET A 84 11.68 -0.53 23.68
N VAL A 85 12.77 -1.01 24.29
CA VAL A 85 12.67 -1.77 25.54
C VAL A 85 12.19 -0.88 26.69
N LEU A 86 12.67 0.36 26.74
CA LEU A 86 12.18 1.35 27.71
C LEU A 86 10.75 1.76 27.42
N ARG A 87 10.42 2.01 26.15
CA ARG A 87 9.08 2.37 25.68
C ARG A 87 8.04 1.36 26.14
N ASP A 88 8.25 0.08 25.88
CA ASP A 88 7.25 -0.94 26.17
C ASP A 88 7.06 -1.09 27.70
N ARG A 89 8.13 -0.90 28.48
CA ARG A 89 8.06 -0.87 29.95
C ARG A 89 7.33 0.36 30.49
N ILE A 90 7.60 1.56 29.98
CA ILE A 90 6.87 2.76 30.44
C ILE A 90 5.39 2.67 30.06
N ILE A 91 5.09 2.12 28.88
CA ILE A 91 3.72 1.84 28.45
C ILE A 91 3.03 0.86 29.41
N ALA A 92 3.69 -0.23 29.78
CA ALA A 92 3.17 -1.20 30.76
C ALA A 92 2.97 -0.58 32.17
N ASP A 93 3.71 0.48 32.51
CA ASP A 93 3.54 1.24 33.76
C ASP A 93 2.34 2.24 33.70
N GLY A 94 1.56 2.24 32.62
CA GLY A 94 0.33 3.02 32.50
C GLY A 94 0.55 4.50 32.17
N ILE A 95 1.60 4.84 31.41
CA ILE A 95 1.86 6.25 31.05
C ILE A 95 0.86 6.82 30.04
N ILE A 96 0.25 5.98 29.20
CA ILE A 96 -0.65 6.47 28.14
C ILE A 96 -1.94 6.98 28.78
N GLU A 97 -2.46 6.31 29.79
CA GLU A 97 -3.60 6.72 30.60
C GLU A 97 -3.33 8.07 31.29
N ARG A 98 -2.13 8.23 31.86
CA ARG A 98 -1.68 9.50 32.46
C ARG A 98 -1.63 10.62 31.42
N MET A 99 -1.08 10.35 30.24
CA MET A 99 -1.03 11.29 29.12
C MET A 99 -2.43 11.65 28.60
N ALA A 100 -3.33 10.67 28.46
CA ALA A 100 -4.70 10.89 28.01
C ALA A 100 -5.47 11.84 28.93
N VAL A 101 -5.31 11.66 30.25
CA VAL A 101 -5.86 12.57 31.26
C VAL A 101 -5.33 14.00 31.07
N LEU A 102 -4.02 14.19 30.94
CA LEU A 102 -3.42 15.51 30.69
C LEU A 102 -3.82 16.12 29.35
N LEU A 103 -4.08 15.31 28.33
CA LEU A 103 -4.57 15.78 27.03
C LEU A 103 -5.96 16.41 27.16
N GLN A 104 -6.84 15.78 27.95
CA GLN A 104 -8.21 16.25 28.17
C GLN A 104 -8.24 17.56 28.96
N GLU A 105 -7.56 17.61 30.10
CA GLU A 105 -7.73 18.70 31.08
C GLU A 105 -6.59 19.74 31.10
N GLY A 106 -5.45 19.45 30.45
CA GLY A 106 -4.27 20.30 30.48
C GLY A 106 -4.43 21.59 29.68
N PRO A 107 -3.65 22.65 29.99
CA PRO A 107 -3.54 23.81 29.13
C PRO A 107 -2.82 23.45 27.83
N ASP A 108 -2.94 24.34 26.84
CA ASP A 108 -2.44 24.14 25.49
C ASP A 108 -0.97 23.71 25.38
N ASP A 109 -0.06 24.28 26.18
CA ASP A 109 1.36 23.91 26.15
C ASP A 109 1.62 22.50 26.72
N THR A 110 0.84 22.09 27.71
CA THR A 110 0.87 20.71 28.23
C THR A 110 0.29 19.74 27.20
N ARG A 111 -0.83 20.08 26.56
CA ARG A 111 -1.42 19.29 25.48
C ARG A 111 -0.45 19.11 24.32
N GLN A 112 0.23 20.18 23.91
CA GLN A 112 1.26 20.12 22.88
C GLN A 112 2.42 19.17 23.29
N SER A 113 2.88 19.24 24.54
CA SER A 113 3.91 18.32 25.06
C SER A 113 3.44 16.87 25.07
N VAL A 114 2.18 16.62 25.44
CA VAL A 114 1.56 15.29 25.41
C VAL A 114 1.46 14.77 23.97
N LEU A 115 0.94 15.56 23.03
CA LEU A 115 0.82 15.15 21.64
C LEU A 115 2.19 14.90 20.99
N PHE A 116 3.20 15.71 21.32
CA PHE A 116 4.58 15.46 20.89
C PHE A 116 5.12 14.12 21.42
N ALA A 117 4.90 13.85 22.71
CA ALA A 117 5.30 12.58 23.32
C ALA A 117 4.57 11.38 22.70
N LEU A 118 3.26 11.48 22.53
CA LEU A 118 2.45 10.44 21.88
C LEU A 118 2.88 10.22 20.42
N SER A 119 3.18 11.28 19.66
CA SER A 119 3.66 11.16 18.28
C SER A 119 5.00 10.42 18.21
N THR A 120 5.92 10.71 19.15
CA THR A 120 7.19 9.99 19.28
C THR A 120 6.95 8.50 19.61
N LEU A 121 6.02 8.23 20.53
CA LEU A 121 5.67 6.86 20.95
C LEU A 121 4.97 6.07 19.85
N THR A 122 4.14 6.69 19.01
CA THR A 122 3.49 6.02 17.89
C THR A 122 4.44 5.79 16.73
N HIS A 123 5.30 6.77 16.41
CA HIS A 123 6.26 6.66 15.30
C HIS A 123 7.18 5.43 15.47
N HIS A 124 7.68 5.21 16.68
CA HIS A 124 8.54 4.05 16.97
C HIS A 124 7.79 2.86 17.57
N GLY A 125 6.54 3.05 18.01
CA GLY A 125 5.74 2.08 18.76
C GLY A 125 5.40 0.81 18.00
N GLY A 126 5.37 -0.32 18.72
CA GLY A 126 4.74 -1.54 18.21
C GLY A 126 3.22 -1.38 18.10
N GLU A 127 2.57 -2.35 17.45
CA GLU A 127 1.13 -2.34 17.19
C GLU A 127 0.31 -2.18 18.47
N HIS A 128 0.66 -2.91 19.54
CA HIS A 128 -0.02 -2.82 20.84
C HIS A 128 -0.02 -1.40 21.42
N ALA A 129 1.14 -0.73 21.39
CA ALA A 129 1.28 0.65 21.86
C ALA A 129 0.41 1.61 21.05
N ARG A 130 0.47 1.50 19.71
CA ARG A 130 -0.33 2.31 18.79
C ARG A 130 -1.84 2.12 19.01
N LYS A 131 -2.30 0.87 19.15
CA LYS A 131 -3.70 0.54 19.46
C LYS A 131 -4.14 1.18 20.78
N MET A 132 -3.34 1.07 21.83
CA MET A 132 -3.67 1.66 23.13
C MET A 132 -3.72 3.18 23.09
N ILE A 133 -2.78 3.84 22.39
CA ILE A 133 -2.79 5.28 22.17
C ILE A 133 -4.08 5.69 21.46
N ALA A 134 -4.42 5.08 20.33
CA ALA A 134 -5.63 5.41 19.58
C ALA A 134 -6.88 5.31 20.47
N VAL A 135 -7.06 4.20 21.17
CA VAL A 135 -8.23 3.96 22.04
C VAL A 135 -8.37 5.03 23.13
N LEU A 136 -7.26 5.43 23.76
CA LEU A 136 -7.29 6.35 24.89
C LEU A 136 -7.32 7.83 24.48
N THR A 137 -6.81 8.19 23.29
CA THR A 137 -6.57 9.60 22.94
C THR A 137 -7.44 10.12 21.81
N VAL A 138 -8.01 9.28 20.93
CA VAL A 138 -8.75 9.77 19.76
C VAL A 138 -9.88 10.75 20.15
N PRO A 139 -10.78 10.46 21.11
CA PRO A 139 -11.85 11.40 21.46
C PRO A 139 -11.34 12.78 21.88
N ALA A 140 -10.30 12.81 22.73
CA ALA A 140 -9.69 14.04 23.19
C ALA A 140 -9.01 14.82 22.06
N ILE A 141 -8.36 14.14 21.11
CA ILE A 141 -7.76 14.80 19.94
C ILE A 141 -8.85 15.44 19.06
N ILE A 142 -9.96 14.74 18.82
CA ILE A 142 -11.08 15.31 18.04
C ILE A 142 -11.69 16.53 18.75
N ASP A 143 -11.90 16.47 20.07
CA ASP A 143 -12.37 17.61 20.85
C ASP A 143 -11.41 18.82 20.76
N LEU A 144 -10.10 18.58 20.74
CA LEU A 144 -9.10 19.64 20.57
C LEU A 144 -9.11 20.25 19.17
N LEU A 145 -9.25 19.43 18.13
CA LEU A 145 -9.32 19.90 16.75
C LEU A 145 -10.61 20.70 16.50
N ASP A 146 -11.70 20.37 17.17
CA ASP A 146 -12.97 21.12 17.11
C ASP A 146 -12.95 22.44 17.89
N THR A 147 -11.95 22.64 18.76
CA THR A 147 -11.85 23.86 19.57
C THR A 147 -11.60 25.08 18.66
N PRO A 148 -12.42 26.15 18.75
CA PRO A 148 -12.16 27.37 18.01
C PRO A 148 -10.77 27.91 18.33
N ASN A 149 -9.98 28.22 17.30
CA ASN A 149 -8.58 28.67 17.43
C ASN A 149 -7.60 27.61 17.96
N CYS A 150 -7.87 26.32 17.78
CA CYS A 150 -6.88 25.27 18.01
C CYS A 150 -5.54 25.64 17.35
N ARG A 151 -4.43 25.69 18.09
CA ARG A 151 -3.13 26.11 17.55
C ARG A 151 -2.67 25.15 16.45
N ALA A 152 -2.08 25.68 15.37
CA ALA A 152 -1.60 24.87 14.23
C ALA A 152 -0.74 23.68 14.68
N ARG A 153 0.20 23.91 15.59
CA ARG A 153 1.09 22.86 16.13
C ARG A 153 0.36 21.78 16.92
N VAL A 154 -0.71 22.14 17.63
CA VAL A 154 -1.55 21.16 18.35
C VAL A 154 -2.34 20.32 17.34
N ALA A 155 -2.87 20.95 16.29
CA ALA A 155 -3.59 20.26 15.24
C ALA A 155 -2.68 19.29 14.45
N GLU A 156 -1.49 19.74 14.07
CA GLU A 156 -0.47 18.94 13.38
C GLU A 156 -0.09 17.69 14.20
N LEU A 157 0.33 17.87 15.46
CA LEU A 157 0.71 16.75 16.31
C LEU A 157 -0.48 15.82 16.62
N GLY A 158 -1.68 16.38 16.77
CA GLY A 158 -2.91 15.61 16.94
C GLY A 158 -3.17 14.69 15.74
N ILE A 159 -3.11 15.24 14.53
CA ILE A 159 -3.28 14.48 13.29
C ILE A 159 -2.15 13.45 13.12
N ALA A 160 -0.91 13.79 13.42
CA ALA A 160 0.22 12.84 13.37
C ALA A 160 0.02 11.65 14.33
N VAL A 161 -0.42 11.90 15.58
CA VAL A 161 -0.76 10.83 16.53
C VAL A 161 -1.85 9.93 15.94
N LEU A 162 -2.92 10.50 15.37
CA LEU A 162 -3.99 9.73 14.74
C LEU A 162 -3.47 8.91 13.55
N ALA A 163 -2.72 9.53 12.63
CA ALA A 163 -2.17 8.86 11.44
C ALA A 163 -1.33 7.63 11.82
N HIS A 164 -0.41 7.79 12.78
CA HIS A 164 0.48 6.70 13.21
C HIS A 164 -0.21 5.60 14.03
N SER A 165 -1.33 5.91 14.70
CA SER A 165 -1.97 4.98 15.64
C SER A 165 -3.20 4.27 15.09
N MET A 166 -3.98 4.93 14.23
CA MET A 166 -5.26 4.42 13.76
C MET A 166 -5.12 3.15 12.93
N GLY A 167 -4.06 3.01 12.13
CA GLY A 167 -3.80 1.79 11.36
C GLY A 167 -3.76 0.54 12.26
N ALA A 168 -2.91 0.56 13.29
CA ALA A 168 -2.81 -0.53 14.27
C ALA A 168 -4.11 -0.76 15.05
N ALA A 169 -4.87 0.31 15.30
CA ALA A 169 -6.11 0.22 16.03
C ALA A 169 -7.21 -0.48 15.22
N ILE A 170 -7.35 -0.17 13.92
CA ILE A 170 -8.42 -0.69 13.06
C ILE A 170 -8.09 -2.02 12.38
N THR A 171 -6.82 -2.35 12.15
CA THR A 171 -6.43 -3.59 11.43
C THR A 171 -6.29 -4.81 12.34
N GLU A 172 -6.24 -4.64 13.67
CA GLU A 172 -5.90 -5.69 14.64
C GLU A 172 -4.67 -6.54 14.27
N GLY A 173 -3.75 -5.99 13.46
CA GLY A 173 -2.56 -6.70 13.03
C GLY A 173 -2.82 -7.75 11.96
N GLU A 174 -4.04 -7.83 11.40
CA GLU A 174 -4.30 -8.67 10.25
C GLU A 174 -3.68 -8.01 9.00
N PRO A 175 -2.68 -8.66 8.37
CA PRO A 175 -1.88 -8.02 7.34
C PRO A 175 -2.67 -7.74 6.05
N HIS A 176 -3.86 -8.31 5.87
CA HIS A 176 -4.62 -8.14 4.63
C HIS A 176 -6.12 -8.08 4.89
N PHE A 177 -6.70 -6.87 4.82
CA PHE A 177 -8.13 -6.74 4.55
C PHE A 177 -8.38 -7.28 3.14
N HIS A 178 -8.79 -8.53 3.04
CA HIS A 178 -9.14 -9.13 1.76
C HIS A 178 -10.34 -8.40 1.15
N GLU A 179 -10.35 -8.25 -0.17
CA GLU A 179 -11.47 -7.66 -0.90
C GLU A 179 -12.80 -8.30 -0.50
N GLY A 180 -13.77 -7.46 -0.13
CA GLY A 180 -15.10 -7.90 0.31
C GLY A 180 -15.19 -8.40 1.75
N ALA A 181 -14.12 -8.31 2.55
CA ALA A 181 -14.19 -8.60 3.98
C ALA A 181 -15.12 -7.64 4.73
N GLU A 182 -15.85 -8.16 5.72
CA GLU A 182 -16.70 -7.34 6.58
C GLU A 182 -15.84 -6.34 7.35
N VAL A 183 -16.26 -5.07 7.35
CA VAL A 183 -15.57 -4.02 8.10
C VAL A 183 -15.85 -4.20 9.60
N ILE A 184 -14.87 -4.73 10.32
CA ILE A 184 -14.94 -4.86 11.77
C ILE A 184 -14.24 -3.65 12.39
N ILE A 185 -15.02 -2.71 12.94
CA ILE A 185 -14.48 -1.62 13.76
C ILE A 185 -14.34 -2.12 15.20
N PRO A 186 -13.14 -2.06 15.81
CA PRO A 186 -12.94 -2.45 17.20
C PRO A 186 -13.95 -1.78 18.14
N ALA A 187 -14.40 -2.49 19.16
CA ALA A 187 -15.39 -1.98 20.12
C ALA A 187 -15.03 -0.61 20.70
N ALA A 188 -13.75 -0.40 20.99
CA ALA A 188 -13.24 0.85 21.54
C ALA A 188 -13.34 2.05 20.58
N LEU A 189 -13.41 1.82 19.27
CA LEU A 189 -13.52 2.88 18.26
C LEU A 189 -14.96 3.06 17.74
N ARG A 190 -15.87 2.13 18.04
CA ARG A 190 -17.29 2.22 17.63
C ARG A 190 -18.04 3.40 18.24
N SER A 191 -17.58 3.91 19.38
CA SER A 191 -18.17 5.10 20.01
C SER A 191 -17.74 6.41 19.36
N ILE A 192 -16.76 6.38 18.45
CA ILE A 192 -16.30 7.58 17.75
C ILE A 192 -17.27 7.86 16.61
N ASP A 193 -17.84 9.06 16.62
CA ASP A 193 -18.62 9.56 15.49
C ASP A 193 -17.67 9.78 14.30
N GLY A 194 -17.71 8.85 13.34
CA GLY A 194 -16.88 8.90 12.14
C GLY A 194 -17.13 10.13 11.27
N VAL A 195 -18.37 10.65 11.24
CA VAL A 195 -18.73 11.85 10.47
C VAL A 195 -18.08 13.08 11.11
N ARG A 196 -18.19 13.20 12.44
CA ARG A 196 -17.50 14.25 13.19
C ARG A 196 -15.99 14.17 12.97
N MET A 197 -15.38 13.02 13.24
CA MET A 197 -13.93 12.81 13.11
C MET A 197 -13.40 13.22 11.73
N LEU A 198 -14.02 12.74 10.65
CA LEU A 198 -13.56 13.03 9.29
C LEU A 198 -13.80 14.48 8.90
N SER A 199 -14.90 15.09 9.33
CA SER A 199 -15.13 16.53 9.14
C SER A 199 -14.03 17.35 9.82
N THR A 200 -13.75 17.06 11.07
CA THR A 200 -12.73 17.74 11.88
C THR A 200 -11.32 17.62 11.28
N ILE A 201 -10.91 16.41 10.86
CA ILE A 201 -9.63 16.18 10.17
C ILE A 201 -9.58 16.99 8.87
N THR A 202 -10.65 16.92 8.07
CA THR A 202 -10.74 17.56 6.76
C THR A 202 -10.71 19.09 6.86
N GLU A 203 -11.33 19.67 7.89
CA GLU A 203 -11.24 21.10 8.15
C GLU A 203 -9.83 21.49 8.62
N ALA A 204 -9.22 20.70 9.51
CA ALA A 204 -7.87 20.96 10.00
C ALA A 204 -6.82 21.00 8.86
N ILE A 205 -6.85 20.05 7.93
CA ILE A 205 -5.96 20.06 6.74
C ILE A 205 -6.23 21.24 5.81
N ARG A 206 -7.45 21.77 5.78
CA ARG A 206 -7.83 22.88 4.89
C ARG A 206 -7.40 24.24 5.43
N ARG A 207 -7.02 24.33 6.70
CA ARG A 207 -6.68 25.61 7.33
C ARG A 207 -5.58 26.35 6.56
N PRO A 208 -5.62 27.69 6.54
CA PRO A 208 -4.60 28.49 5.86
C PRO A 208 -3.21 28.36 6.50
N ASP A 209 -3.14 28.04 7.80
CA ASP A 209 -1.93 27.87 8.60
C ASP A 209 -1.47 26.40 8.72
N ALA A 210 -2.14 25.46 8.03
CA ALA A 210 -1.70 24.08 7.96
C ALA A 210 -0.43 23.95 7.09
N ASP A 211 0.62 23.38 7.66
CA ASP A 211 1.91 23.16 7.02
C ASP A 211 1.94 21.84 6.23
N GLU A 212 3.12 21.52 5.67
CA GLU A 212 3.34 20.30 4.89
C GLU A 212 3.09 19.04 5.74
N GLU A 213 3.59 19.03 6.97
CA GLU A 213 3.45 17.91 7.91
C GLU A 213 1.98 17.63 8.26
N LEU A 214 1.19 18.66 8.58
CA LEU A 214 -0.23 18.51 8.90
C LEU A 214 -0.99 17.92 7.71
N VAL A 215 -0.74 18.45 6.50
CA VAL A 215 -1.42 17.99 5.28
C VAL A 215 -1.00 16.56 4.92
N SER A 216 0.29 16.24 5.02
CA SER A 216 0.83 14.90 4.74
C SER A 216 0.23 13.84 5.67
N HIS A 217 0.36 14.02 6.99
CA HIS A 217 -0.24 13.11 7.97
C HIS A 217 -1.77 13.05 7.85
N GLY A 218 -2.42 14.16 7.51
CA GLY A 218 -3.85 14.21 7.29
C GLY A 218 -4.30 13.35 6.10
N LEU A 219 -3.59 13.40 4.98
CA LEU A 219 -3.86 12.53 3.83
C LEU A 219 -3.59 11.06 4.15
N ASP A 220 -2.50 10.76 4.86
CA ASP A 220 -2.19 9.38 5.26
C ASP A 220 -3.25 8.81 6.22
N LEU A 221 -3.74 9.63 7.14
CA LEU A 221 -4.86 9.26 8.00
C LEU A 221 -6.13 9.00 7.17
N LEU A 222 -6.47 9.85 6.20
CA LEU A 222 -7.62 9.63 5.32
C LEU A 222 -7.47 8.34 4.49
N ARG A 223 -6.28 8.06 3.96
CA ARG A 223 -5.94 6.79 3.27
C ARG A 223 -6.17 5.59 4.20
N THR A 224 -5.72 5.69 5.44
CA THR A 224 -5.86 4.64 6.46
C THR A 224 -7.33 4.40 6.81
N LEU A 225 -8.12 5.46 6.96
CA LEU A 225 -9.54 5.38 7.32
C LEU A 225 -10.46 5.00 6.14
N ALA A 226 -9.98 5.08 4.89
CA ALA A 226 -10.83 4.88 3.72
C ALA A 226 -11.52 3.51 3.65
N PHE A 227 -10.86 2.46 4.14
CA PHE A 227 -11.46 1.13 4.22
C PHE A 227 -12.54 1.06 5.31
N SER A 228 -12.16 1.34 6.56
CA SER A 228 -13.01 1.10 7.73
C SER A 228 -14.09 2.16 7.96
N TYR A 229 -13.89 3.37 7.44
CA TYR A 229 -14.82 4.51 7.59
C TYR A 229 -15.38 4.98 6.24
N ARG A 230 -15.51 4.07 5.27
CA ARG A 230 -16.01 4.36 3.91
C ARG A 230 -17.26 5.23 3.89
N LYS A 231 -18.31 4.84 4.62
CA LYS A 231 -19.60 5.55 4.61
C LYS A 231 -19.47 6.99 5.16
N PRO A 232 -18.92 7.20 6.37
CA PRO A 232 -18.63 8.55 6.86
C PRO A 232 -17.74 9.39 5.94
N LEU A 233 -16.76 8.77 5.26
CA LEU A 233 -15.86 9.46 4.34
C LEU A 233 -16.61 10.04 3.14
N LEU A 234 -17.50 9.25 2.52
CA LEU A 234 -18.36 9.72 1.44
C LEU A 234 -19.39 10.76 1.91
N GLU A 235 -19.97 10.59 3.10
CA GLU A 235 -20.95 11.53 3.68
C GLU A 235 -20.34 12.92 3.95
N THR A 236 -19.07 12.97 4.32
CA THR A 236 -18.33 14.20 4.62
C THR A 236 -17.59 14.77 3.42
N SER A 237 -17.63 14.11 2.26
CA SER A 237 -16.80 14.43 1.09
C SER A 237 -15.29 14.45 1.39
N ALA A 238 -14.85 13.62 2.33
CA ALA A 238 -13.45 13.51 2.75
C ALA A 238 -12.59 12.73 1.75
N GLU A 239 -13.16 12.17 0.68
CA GLU A 239 -12.45 11.59 -0.47
C GLU A 239 -11.82 12.67 -1.37
N ARG A 240 -12.36 13.89 -1.35
CA ARG A 240 -11.90 14.98 -2.20
C ARG A 240 -10.42 15.34 -2.04
N PRO A 241 -9.83 15.44 -0.84
CA PRO A 241 -8.38 15.64 -0.72
C PRO A 241 -7.57 14.50 -1.34
N LEU A 242 -8.03 13.23 -1.26
CA LEU A 242 -7.36 12.09 -1.90
C LEU A 242 -7.40 12.20 -3.43
N VAL A 243 -8.54 12.61 -4.00
CA VAL A 243 -8.66 12.88 -5.43
C VAL A 243 -7.79 14.07 -5.84
N ALA A 244 -7.76 15.15 -5.05
CA ALA A 244 -6.91 16.30 -5.36
C ALA A 244 -5.41 15.97 -5.29
N ALA A 245 -5.01 15.00 -4.47
CA ALA A 245 -3.63 14.51 -4.39
C ALA A 245 -3.13 13.93 -5.72
N LEU A 246 -4.02 13.32 -6.51
CA LEU A 246 -3.71 12.83 -7.86
C LEU A 246 -3.28 13.95 -8.84
N ALA A 247 -3.56 15.22 -8.54
CA ALA A 247 -3.13 16.37 -9.34
C ALA A 247 -1.77 16.97 -8.91
N SER A 248 -1.10 16.35 -7.93
CA SER A 248 0.23 16.77 -7.49
C SER A 248 1.29 16.35 -8.52
N PRO A 249 2.35 17.16 -8.78
CA PRO A 249 3.51 16.72 -9.54
C PRO A 249 4.40 15.74 -8.76
N ASN A 250 4.15 15.54 -7.46
CA ASN A 250 4.84 14.55 -6.64
C ASN A 250 4.14 13.18 -6.75
N LEU A 251 4.85 12.16 -7.24
CA LEU A 251 4.28 10.81 -7.36
C LEU A 251 3.93 10.17 -6.03
N ASP A 252 4.68 10.44 -4.96
CA ASP A 252 4.36 9.89 -3.64
C ASP A 252 3.00 10.39 -3.14
N VAL A 253 2.73 11.68 -3.33
CA VAL A 253 1.43 12.29 -3.03
C VAL A 253 0.31 11.69 -3.89
N ARG A 254 0.57 11.44 -5.18
CA ARG A 254 -0.39 10.78 -6.07
C ARG A 254 -0.66 9.34 -5.66
N LEU A 255 0.38 8.59 -5.27
CA LEU A 255 0.27 7.23 -4.77
C LEU A 255 -0.56 7.16 -3.49
N LEU A 256 -0.31 8.08 -2.54
CA LEU A 256 -1.07 8.21 -1.31
C LEU A 256 -2.57 8.42 -1.61
N GLY A 257 -2.88 9.33 -2.55
CA GLY A 257 -4.23 9.59 -3.02
C GLY A 257 -4.89 8.37 -3.67
N LEU A 258 -4.23 7.73 -4.64
CA LEU A 258 -4.78 6.57 -5.34
C LEU A 258 -5.02 5.39 -4.38
N THR A 259 -4.05 5.09 -3.52
CA THR A 259 -4.13 3.98 -2.55
C THR A 259 -5.31 4.19 -1.59
N GLY A 260 -5.54 5.43 -1.15
CA GLY A 260 -6.72 5.77 -0.35
C GLY A 260 -8.03 5.52 -1.09
N LEU A 261 -8.09 5.86 -2.38
CA LEU A 261 -9.29 5.67 -3.21
C LEU A 261 -9.54 4.20 -3.57
N LEU A 262 -8.48 3.41 -3.76
CA LEU A 262 -8.56 1.96 -3.89
C LEU A 262 -9.12 1.35 -2.59
N ARG A 263 -8.56 1.69 -1.43
CA ARG A 263 -9.05 1.23 -0.12
C ARG A 263 -10.51 1.60 0.14
N LEU A 264 -10.96 2.76 -0.35
CA LEU A 264 -12.36 3.19 -0.26
C LEU A 264 -13.32 2.23 -0.98
N GLY A 265 -12.86 1.57 -2.05
CA GLY A 265 -13.61 0.56 -2.80
C GLY A 265 -13.56 -0.85 -2.19
N SER A 266 -12.46 -1.21 -1.53
CA SER A 266 -12.20 -2.58 -1.04
C SER A 266 -13.29 -3.14 -0.12
N SER A 267 -13.88 -2.32 0.76
CA SER A 267 -14.86 -2.78 1.76
C SER A 267 -16.23 -3.16 1.18
N VAL A 268 -16.48 -2.81 -0.08
CA VAL A 268 -17.70 -3.22 -0.81
C VAL A 268 -17.36 -3.95 -2.09
N THR A 269 -16.12 -4.45 -2.17
CA THR A 269 -15.65 -5.14 -3.37
C THR A 269 -16.32 -6.49 -3.52
N GLU A 270 -16.90 -6.71 -4.69
CA GLU A 270 -17.51 -7.98 -5.08
C GLU A 270 -16.48 -8.80 -5.86
N ARG A 271 -16.32 -10.08 -5.50
CA ARG A 271 -15.50 -11.00 -6.30
C ARG A 271 -16.17 -11.20 -7.65
N GLU A 272 -15.41 -11.05 -8.73
CA GLU A 272 -15.88 -11.44 -10.07
C GLU A 272 -16.09 -12.95 -10.11
N ALA A 273 -17.36 -13.38 -10.03
CA ALA A 273 -17.71 -14.77 -10.25
C ALA A 273 -17.75 -15.08 -11.75
N PHE A 274 -17.24 -16.24 -12.13
CA PHE A 274 -17.41 -16.77 -13.49
C PHE A 274 -18.83 -17.32 -13.63
N TYR A 275 -19.62 -16.78 -14.56
CA TYR A 275 -20.99 -17.23 -14.81
C TYR A 275 -21.08 -18.04 -16.11
N PRO A 276 -21.40 -19.35 -16.03
CA PRO A 276 -21.61 -20.20 -17.22
C PRO A 276 -22.76 -19.74 -18.14
N LYS A 277 -23.72 -18.95 -17.63
CA LYS A 277 -24.88 -18.43 -18.38
C LYS A 277 -24.52 -17.42 -19.48
N LEU A 278 -23.30 -16.87 -19.46
CA LEU A 278 -22.71 -16.08 -20.54
C LEU A 278 -22.84 -16.80 -21.91
N MET A 279 -22.68 -18.12 -21.90
CA MET A 279 -22.73 -18.97 -23.10
C MET A 279 -24.11 -18.99 -23.78
N GLU A 280 -25.17 -18.86 -23.01
CA GLU A 280 -26.55 -18.96 -23.50
C GLU A 280 -27.06 -17.59 -23.99
N ALA A 281 -26.69 -16.51 -23.30
CA ALA A 281 -27.06 -15.15 -23.67
C ALA A 281 -26.42 -14.70 -25.00
N MET A 282 -25.13 -15.00 -25.21
CA MET A 282 -24.44 -14.64 -26.46
C MET A 282 -25.00 -15.37 -27.69
N ARG A 283 -25.41 -16.65 -27.53
CA ARG A 283 -26.04 -17.41 -28.62
C ARG A 283 -27.41 -16.84 -29.02
N ASN A 284 -28.18 -16.34 -28.06
CA ASN A 284 -29.57 -15.95 -28.28
C ASN A 284 -29.72 -14.49 -28.78
N GLN A 285 -28.80 -13.58 -28.45
CA GLN A 285 -29.01 -12.14 -28.65
C GLN A 285 -28.28 -11.53 -29.86
N TYR A 286 -27.19 -12.14 -30.35
CA TYR A 286 -26.31 -11.50 -31.36
C TYR A 286 -26.11 -12.25 -32.68
N GLY A 287 -26.92 -13.28 -32.98
CA GLY A 287 -27.18 -13.73 -34.35
C GLY A 287 -25.96 -13.89 -35.29
N GLY A 288 -24.83 -14.42 -34.80
CA GLY A 288 -23.67 -14.71 -35.65
C GLY A 288 -22.70 -13.56 -35.91
N LEU A 289 -22.60 -12.57 -35.02
CA LEU A 289 -21.47 -11.62 -35.05
C LEU A 289 -20.18 -12.31 -34.55
N GLU A 290 -19.12 -12.21 -35.35
CA GLU A 290 -17.72 -12.57 -35.02
C GLU A 290 -17.15 -11.57 -33.98
N GLY A 291 -17.71 -11.54 -32.78
CA GLY A 291 -17.14 -10.78 -31.65
C GLY A 291 -15.88 -11.47 -31.11
N GLY A 292 -14.93 -10.73 -30.53
CA GLY A 292 -13.65 -11.27 -30.06
C GLY A 292 -13.79 -12.39 -29.02
N MET A 293 -14.82 -12.32 -28.17
CA MET A 293 -15.12 -13.38 -27.19
C MET A 293 -15.81 -14.59 -27.85
N ILE A 294 -16.58 -14.39 -28.93
CA ILE A 294 -17.17 -15.48 -29.73
C ILE A 294 -16.09 -16.17 -30.57
N ALA A 295 -15.16 -15.40 -31.14
CA ALA A 295 -13.98 -15.90 -31.85
C ALA A 295 -13.07 -16.66 -30.89
N GLU A 296 -12.73 -16.11 -29.71
CA GLU A 296 -11.97 -16.84 -28.70
C GLU A 296 -12.71 -18.07 -28.18
N LEU A 297 -14.04 -18.07 -28.03
CA LEU A 297 -14.77 -19.29 -27.65
C LEU A 297 -14.86 -20.32 -28.79
N ALA A 298 -14.82 -19.87 -30.05
CA ALA A 298 -14.73 -20.73 -31.23
C ALA A 298 -13.30 -21.29 -31.43
N GLU A 299 -12.30 -20.54 -30.99
CA GLU A 299 -10.87 -20.88 -30.97
C GLU A 299 -10.55 -21.80 -29.77
N ASP A 300 -10.83 -21.38 -28.52
CA ASP A 300 -10.52 -22.08 -27.25
C ASP A 300 -11.28 -23.40 -27.05
N GLY A 301 -12.33 -23.69 -27.83
CA GLY A 301 -13.13 -24.92 -27.71
C GLY A 301 -13.91 -25.08 -26.39
N MET A 302 -13.73 -24.18 -25.42
CA MET A 302 -14.35 -24.22 -24.09
C MET A 302 -15.84 -23.80 -24.08
N GLY A 303 -16.36 -23.32 -25.20
CA GLY A 303 -17.77 -22.96 -25.36
C GLY A 303 -18.74 -24.13 -25.63
N MET A 304 -18.21 -25.35 -25.73
CA MET A 304 -19.02 -26.57 -25.78
C MET A 304 -19.21 -27.04 -24.34
N GLY A 305 -20.40 -26.81 -23.77
CA GLY A 305 -20.77 -27.45 -22.52
C GLY A 305 -20.48 -28.96 -22.62
N PHE A 306 -19.97 -29.53 -21.54
CA PHE A 306 -19.64 -30.96 -21.44
C PHE A 306 -20.79 -31.84 -21.97
N GLU A 307 -22.04 -31.40 -21.82
CA GLU A 307 -23.24 -32.06 -22.32
C GLU A 307 -23.34 -32.17 -23.86
N THR A 308 -22.80 -31.22 -24.62
CA THR A 308 -22.78 -31.30 -26.10
C THR A 308 -21.65 -32.17 -26.64
N MET A 309 -20.60 -32.46 -25.86
CA MET A 309 -19.47 -33.31 -26.27
C MET A 309 -19.65 -34.78 -25.93
N VAL A 310 -20.53 -35.11 -24.98
CA VAL A 310 -20.82 -36.50 -24.57
C VAL A 310 -21.73 -37.23 -25.58
N ASN A 311 -22.36 -36.50 -26.51
CA ASN A 311 -23.27 -37.07 -27.52
C ASN A 311 -22.61 -37.42 -28.87
N GLY A 312 -21.27 -37.49 -28.94
CA GLY A 312 -20.61 -38.14 -30.06
C GLY A 312 -20.78 -39.66 -29.95
N ASP A 313 -21.26 -40.31 -31.01
CA ASP A 313 -21.57 -41.76 -31.09
C ASP A 313 -20.42 -42.72 -30.74
N SER A 314 -19.21 -42.23 -30.42
CA SER A 314 -18.03 -43.08 -30.22
C SER A 314 -17.97 -43.76 -28.85
N GLY A 315 -18.70 -43.27 -27.83
CA GLY A 315 -18.69 -43.85 -26.46
C GLY A 315 -17.31 -43.89 -25.77
N ASP A 316 -16.25 -43.43 -26.43
CA ASP A 316 -14.87 -43.44 -25.95
C ASP A 316 -14.43 -42.01 -25.61
N PRO A 317 -14.36 -41.65 -24.31
CA PRO A 317 -13.93 -40.33 -23.86
C PRO A 317 -12.54 -39.95 -24.38
N LEU A 318 -11.68 -40.94 -24.64
CA LEU A 318 -10.31 -40.73 -25.11
C LEU A 318 -10.30 -40.31 -26.58
N GLN A 319 -11.18 -40.88 -27.40
CA GLN A 319 -11.35 -40.50 -28.80
C GLN A 319 -12.00 -39.12 -28.93
N THR A 320 -13.02 -38.82 -28.13
CA THR A 320 -13.62 -37.48 -28.07
C THR A 320 -12.60 -36.42 -27.65
N GLY A 321 -11.72 -36.74 -26.69
CA GLY A 321 -10.61 -35.87 -26.31
C GLY A 321 -9.59 -35.64 -27.43
N ARG A 322 -9.29 -36.67 -28.23
CA ARG A 322 -8.41 -36.56 -29.41
C ARG A 322 -9.02 -35.73 -30.52
N ASP A 323 -10.31 -35.92 -30.82
CA ASP A 323 -11.02 -35.17 -31.85
C ASP A 323 -11.20 -33.70 -31.45
N LEU A 324 -11.38 -33.43 -30.15
CA LEU A 324 -11.34 -32.08 -29.60
C LEU A 324 -9.95 -31.45 -29.75
N CYS A 325 -8.89 -32.16 -29.32
CA CYS A 325 -7.51 -31.67 -29.50
C CYS A 325 -7.22 -31.39 -30.99
N LYS A 326 -7.69 -32.26 -31.89
CA LYS A 326 -7.59 -32.05 -33.34
C LYS A 326 -8.30 -30.79 -33.80
N SER A 327 -9.55 -30.57 -33.38
CA SER A 327 -10.29 -29.36 -33.76
C SER A 327 -9.67 -28.08 -33.18
N ILE A 328 -9.12 -28.13 -31.96
CA ILE A 328 -8.42 -27.01 -31.32
C ILE A 328 -7.12 -26.72 -32.09
N MET A 329 -6.34 -27.75 -32.39
CA MET A 329 -5.08 -27.63 -33.15
C MET A 329 -5.29 -27.11 -34.58
N GLU A 330 -6.34 -27.58 -35.26
CA GLU A 330 -6.67 -27.15 -36.63
C GLU A 330 -7.15 -25.69 -36.69
N LYS A 331 -7.90 -25.23 -35.68
CA LYS A 331 -8.52 -23.89 -35.70
C LYS A 331 -7.64 -22.81 -35.08
N GLU A 332 -6.98 -23.09 -33.96
CA GLU A 332 -6.20 -22.07 -33.24
C GLU A 332 -4.76 -21.94 -33.74
N PHE A 333 -4.18 -23.03 -34.23
CA PHE A 333 -2.76 -23.07 -34.62
C PHE A 333 -2.55 -23.15 -36.14
N SER A 334 -3.64 -23.12 -36.93
CA SER A 334 -3.60 -23.32 -38.39
C SER A 334 -2.87 -24.61 -38.81
N LEU A 335 -2.82 -25.62 -37.93
CA LEU A 335 -2.15 -26.88 -38.21
C LEU A 335 -3.12 -27.78 -38.97
N GLY A 336 -3.03 -27.78 -40.31
CA GLY A 336 -3.87 -28.63 -41.15
C GLY A 336 -3.82 -30.10 -40.75
N ALA A 337 -4.89 -30.86 -41.05
CA ALA A 337 -5.11 -32.26 -40.67
C ALA A 337 -3.96 -33.25 -40.97
N GLY A 338 -2.95 -32.86 -41.74
CA GLY A 338 -1.73 -33.63 -42.00
C GLY A 338 -0.70 -33.64 -40.86
N SER A 339 -0.84 -32.78 -39.84
CA SER A 339 0.09 -32.64 -38.71
C SER A 339 0.09 -33.82 -37.72
N TYR A 340 -0.95 -34.65 -37.72
CA TYR A 340 -0.97 -35.89 -36.92
C TYR A 340 0.01 -36.97 -37.41
N MET A 341 0.48 -36.87 -38.66
CA MET A 341 1.55 -37.71 -39.22
C MET A 341 2.91 -36.99 -39.19
N GLY A 342 2.96 -35.74 -38.73
CA GLY A 342 4.07 -34.80 -38.84
C GLY A 342 4.91 -34.64 -37.57
N TRP A 343 4.99 -35.64 -36.70
CA TRP A 343 5.95 -35.63 -35.58
C TRP A 343 7.42 -35.69 -36.05
N GLU A 344 7.65 -35.75 -37.37
CA GLU A 344 8.97 -35.74 -37.99
C GLU A 344 9.53 -34.33 -38.23
N ASN A 345 8.72 -33.26 -38.15
CA ASN A 345 9.22 -31.89 -38.32
C ASN A 345 9.77 -31.34 -36.99
N PRO A 346 11.08 -31.05 -36.88
CA PRO A 346 11.67 -30.55 -35.64
C PRO A 346 11.05 -29.25 -35.13
N SER A 347 10.43 -28.42 -35.99
CA SER A 347 9.72 -27.20 -35.56
C SER A 347 8.53 -27.48 -34.65
N ASP A 348 7.92 -28.65 -34.77
CA ASP A 348 6.64 -28.99 -34.13
C ASP A 348 6.84 -29.83 -32.85
N ALA A 349 8.09 -30.02 -32.43
CA ALA A 349 8.46 -30.82 -31.26
C ALA A 349 7.85 -30.30 -29.93
N HIS A 350 7.39 -29.06 -29.90
CA HIS A 350 6.78 -28.41 -28.75
C HIS A 350 5.27 -28.69 -28.60
N LEU A 351 4.57 -29.11 -29.67
CA LEU A 351 3.12 -29.29 -29.67
C LEU A 351 2.58 -30.29 -28.63
N PRO A 352 3.24 -31.44 -28.35
CA PRO A 352 2.76 -32.33 -27.29
C PRO A 352 2.70 -31.64 -25.92
N ALA A 353 3.69 -30.80 -25.59
CA ALA A 353 3.70 -30.05 -24.33
C ALA A 353 2.59 -28.99 -24.28
N VAL A 354 2.28 -28.34 -25.42
CA VAL A 354 1.15 -27.41 -25.53
C VAL A 354 -0.16 -28.12 -25.20
N ILE A 355 -0.40 -29.31 -25.77
CA ILE A 355 -1.62 -30.10 -25.54
C ILE A 355 -1.73 -30.51 -24.06
N GLU A 356 -0.64 -31.01 -23.46
CA GLU A 356 -0.67 -31.44 -22.05
C GLU A 356 -0.95 -30.28 -21.10
N ILE A 357 -0.37 -29.09 -21.36
CA ILE A 357 -0.63 -27.89 -20.57
C ILE A 357 -2.08 -27.41 -20.78
N LYS A 358 -2.60 -27.38 -22.02
CA LYS A 358 -4.00 -27.02 -22.28
C LYS A 358 -4.97 -27.98 -21.58
N LEU A 359 -4.67 -29.28 -21.56
CA LEU A 359 -5.46 -30.26 -20.81
C LEU A 359 -5.41 -29.96 -19.31
N ALA A 360 -4.23 -29.64 -18.76
CA ALA A 360 -4.09 -29.25 -17.37
C ALA A 360 -4.90 -27.97 -17.03
N ILE A 361 -4.84 -26.95 -17.89
CA ILE A 361 -5.66 -25.72 -17.82
C ILE A 361 -7.15 -26.05 -17.80
N ALA A 362 -7.62 -26.89 -18.74
CA ALA A 362 -9.02 -27.28 -18.83
C ALA A 362 -9.51 -28.03 -17.58
N THR A 363 -8.63 -28.81 -16.94
CA THR A 363 -8.93 -29.49 -15.67
C THR A 363 -8.71 -28.61 -14.42
N GLY A 364 -8.14 -27.42 -14.57
CA GLY A 364 -7.78 -26.55 -13.45
C GLY A 364 -6.65 -27.09 -12.56
N ASP A 365 -5.83 -28.02 -13.06
CA ASP A 365 -4.74 -28.65 -12.29
C ASP A 365 -3.51 -27.72 -12.24
N ARG A 366 -3.53 -26.78 -11.28
CA ARG A 366 -2.49 -25.75 -11.11
C ARG A 366 -1.07 -26.32 -11.00
N HIS A 367 -0.90 -27.37 -10.19
CA HIS A 367 0.42 -27.97 -9.98
C HIS A 367 0.96 -28.58 -11.28
N ARG A 368 0.09 -29.22 -12.06
CA ARG A 368 0.46 -29.76 -13.36
C ARG A 368 0.76 -28.66 -14.38
N ILE A 369 0.00 -27.56 -14.40
CA ILE A 369 0.30 -26.40 -15.26
C ILE A 369 1.69 -25.84 -14.94
N TRP A 370 2.02 -25.68 -13.65
CA TRP A 370 3.34 -25.18 -13.24
C TRP A 370 4.48 -26.12 -13.63
N SER A 371 4.38 -27.40 -13.24
CA SER A 371 5.43 -28.37 -13.52
C SER A 371 5.66 -28.59 -15.02
N LEU A 372 4.59 -28.72 -15.81
CA LEU A 372 4.69 -28.85 -17.27
C LEU A 372 5.19 -27.56 -17.91
N GLY A 373 4.70 -26.40 -17.47
CA GLY A 373 5.14 -25.09 -17.97
C GLY A 373 6.63 -24.86 -17.73
N ASP A 374 7.12 -25.13 -16.52
CA ASP A 374 8.54 -24.96 -16.17
C ASP A 374 9.43 -25.91 -16.98
N ALA A 375 9.04 -27.17 -17.15
CA ALA A 375 9.75 -28.14 -17.98
C ALA A 375 9.74 -27.75 -19.47
N ALA A 376 8.60 -27.24 -19.97
CA ALA A 376 8.46 -26.83 -21.36
C ALA A 376 9.27 -25.57 -21.67
N MET A 377 9.30 -24.57 -20.79
CA MET A 377 10.14 -23.36 -20.94
C MET A 377 11.63 -23.70 -20.97
N GLN A 378 12.08 -24.67 -20.18
CA GLN A 378 13.48 -25.13 -20.22
C GLN A 378 13.84 -25.80 -21.56
N ARG A 379 12.91 -26.57 -22.12
CA ARG A 379 13.14 -27.34 -23.35
C ARG A 379 12.91 -26.51 -24.62
N PHE A 380 11.99 -25.55 -24.56
CA PHE A 380 11.50 -24.76 -25.69
C PHE A 380 11.39 -23.27 -25.29
N PRO A 381 12.54 -22.60 -25.02
CA PRO A 381 12.55 -21.25 -24.46
C PRO A 381 12.01 -20.17 -25.40
N ASP A 382 11.87 -20.46 -26.70
CA ASP A 382 11.38 -19.51 -27.71
C ASP A 382 9.87 -19.62 -27.97
N VAL A 383 9.16 -20.52 -27.27
CA VAL A 383 7.72 -20.75 -27.45
C VAL A 383 6.92 -19.92 -26.44
N GLY A 384 6.36 -18.80 -26.89
CA GLY A 384 5.62 -17.85 -26.05
C GLY A 384 4.43 -18.43 -25.27
N PHE A 385 3.80 -19.49 -25.78
CA PHE A 385 2.66 -20.16 -25.11
C PHE A 385 3.01 -20.65 -23.69
N PHE A 386 4.22 -21.18 -23.48
CA PHE A 386 4.60 -21.74 -22.17
C PHE A 386 4.72 -20.65 -21.11
N TYR A 387 5.26 -19.48 -21.49
CA TYR A 387 5.31 -18.30 -20.63
C TYR A 387 3.91 -17.78 -20.31
N TYR A 388 3.03 -17.71 -21.30
CA TYR A 388 1.64 -17.29 -21.13
C TYR A 388 0.88 -18.19 -20.14
N ALA A 389 0.97 -19.51 -20.33
CA ALA A 389 0.32 -20.47 -19.45
C ALA A 389 0.87 -20.35 -18.02
N ARG A 390 2.19 -20.24 -17.87
CA ARG A 390 2.80 -20.12 -16.53
C ARG A 390 2.51 -18.77 -15.87
N SER A 391 2.45 -17.68 -16.63
CA SER A 391 2.22 -16.32 -16.10
C SER A 391 0.80 -16.12 -15.61
N ILE A 392 -0.21 -16.72 -16.26
CA ILE A 392 -1.61 -16.58 -15.84
C ILE A 392 -1.90 -17.34 -14.55
N TRP A 393 -1.26 -18.48 -14.35
CA TRP A 393 -1.58 -19.39 -13.26
C TRP A 393 -0.67 -19.24 -12.04
N THR A 394 0.26 -18.29 -12.03
CA THR A 394 1.07 -17.97 -10.86
C THR A 394 0.36 -16.95 -9.97
N GLU A 395 0.48 -17.14 -8.66
CA GLU A 395 -0.05 -16.21 -7.65
C GLU A 395 0.96 -15.12 -7.28
N ASP A 396 2.23 -15.28 -7.66
CA ASP A 396 3.28 -14.27 -7.46
C ASP A 396 3.26 -13.24 -8.61
N PRO A 397 2.90 -11.96 -8.35
CA PRO A 397 2.89 -10.91 -9.37
C PRO A 397 4.27 -10.64 -9.98
N ARG A 398 5.36 -10.81 -9.21
CA ARG A 398 6.73 -10.58 -9.73
C ARG A 398 7.10 -11.63 -10.76
N LEU A 399 6.87 -12.91 -10.43
CA LEU A 399 7.07 -14.00 -11.38
C LEU A 399 6.14 -13.87 -12.60
N ALA A 400 4.87 -13.48 -12.39
CA ALA A 400 3.94 -13.22 -13.49
C ALA A 400 4.46 -12.19 -14.48
N LEU A 401 4.94 -11.04 -13.99
CA LEU A 401 5.50 -9.98 -14.84
C LEU A 401 6.72 -10.46 -15.62
N ARG A 402 7.68 -11.13 -14.95
CA ARG A 402 8.90 -11.67 -15.59
C ARG A 402 8.56 -12.63 -16.71
N LEU A 403 7.64 -13.57 -16.45
CA LEU A 403 7.20 -14.55 -17.44
C LEU A 403 6.48 -13.87 -18.60
N ALA A 404 5.58 -12.93 -18.30
CA ALA A 404 4.84 -12.21 -19.34
C ALA A 404 5.80 -11.45 -20.27
N LYS A 405 6.80 -10.75 -19.73
CA LYS A 405 7.80 -10.04 -20.53
C LYS A 405 8.71 -10.96 -21.34
N LYS A 406 9.13 -12.10 -20.79
CA LYS A 406 9.88 -13.12 -21.54
C LYS A 406 9.04 -13.72 -22.67
N GLY A 407 7.76 -13.99 -22.41
CA GLY A 407 6.83 -14.46 -23.43
C GLY A 407 6.65 -13.45 -24.56
N LEU A 408 6.53 -12.15 -24.25
CA LEU A 408 6.41 -11.08 -25.25
C LEU A 408 7.65 -10.92 -26.14
N ALA A 409 8.81 -11.36 -25.67
CA ALA A 409 10.06 -11.37 -26.43
C ALA A 409 10.20 -12.57 -27.38
N CYS A 410 9.33 -13.58 -27.28
CA CYS A 410 9.33 -14.72 -28.20
C CYS A 410 8.85 -14.29 -29.60
N SER A 411 9.37 -14.93 -30.66
CA SER A 411 8.89 -14.69 -32.03
C SER A 411 7.55 -15.39 -32.28
N ASP A 412 6.86 -14.99 -33.35
CA ASP A 412 5.70 -15.71 -33.91
C ASP A 412 4.52 -15.93 -32.94
N LEU A 413 4.31 -14.99 -32.01
CA LEU A 413 3.16 -15.02 -31.11
C LEU A 413 1.86 -14.90 -31.90
N THR A 414 0.90 -15.79 -31.63
CA THR A 414 -0.47 -15.59 -32.06
C THR A 414 -1.07 -14.37 -31.34
N ASP A 415 -2.04 -13.71 -31.96
CA ASP A 415 -2.69 -12.55 -31.34
C ASP A 415 -3.31 -12.89 -29.98
N TYR A 416 -3.87 -14.09 -29.82
CA TYR A 416 -4.39 -14.59 -28.55
C TYR A 416 -3.33 -14.59 -27.44
N ILE A 417 -2.18 -15.22 -27.70
CA ILE A 417 -1.09 -15.32 -26.71
C ILE A 417 -0.50 -13.95 -26.43
N LYS A 418 -0.32 -13.12 -27.47
CA LYS A 418 0.19 -11.76 -27.33
C LYS A 418 -0.73 -10.89 -26.46
N ARG A 419 -2.05 -10.90 -26.71
CA ARG A 419 -3.04 -10.20 -25.88
C ARG A 419 -2.97 -10.68 -24.43
N GLY A 420 -2.96 -11.99 -24.24
CA GLY A 420 -2.86 -12.61 -22.92
C GLY A 420 -1.64 -12.17 -22.11
N LEU A 421 -0.48 -12.17 -22.75
CA LEU A 421 0.78 -11.73 -22.14
C LEU A 421 0.79 -10.22 -21.86
N LEU A 422 0.28 -9.38 -22.77
CA LEU A 422 0.17 -7.93 -22.54
C LEU A 422 -0.72 -7.62 -21.34
N PHE A 423 -1.90 -8.24 -21.28
CA PHE A 423 -2.80 -8.09 -20.13
C PHE A 423 -2.12 -8.51 -18.84
N LYS A 424 -1.49 -9.69 -18.81
CA LYS A 424 -0.86 -10.20 -17.59
C LYS A 424 0.35 -9.36 -17.17
N SER A 425 1.13 -8.84 -18.11
CA SER A 425 2.24 -7.92 -17.85
C SER A 425 1.74 -6.62 -17.20
N ALA A 426 0.71 -6.01 -17.78
CA ALA A 426 0.09 -4.79 -17.25
C ALA A 426 -0.49 -4.99 -15.84
N ASP A 427 -1.24 -6.08 -15.64
CA ASP A 427 -1.90 -6.37 -14.37
C ASP A 427 -0.91 -6.71 -13.25
N ALA A 428 0.05 -7.59 -13.54
CA ALA A 428 1.06 -7.99 -12.58
C ALA A 428 2.03 -6.84 -12.24
N GLY A 429 2.41 -6.03 -13.24
CA GLY A 429 3.23 -4.84 -13.04
C GLY A 429 2.55 -3.79 -12.16
N TYR A 430 1.24 -3.58 -12.34
CA TYR A 430 0.45 -2.72 -11.46
C TYR A 430 0.38 -3.28 -10.03
N GLU A 431 0.01 -4.54 -9.87
CA GLU A 431 -0.17 -5.19 -8.57
C GLU A 431 1.13 -5.17 -7.76
N MET A 432 2.25 -5.58 -8.36
CA MET A 432 3.53 -5.67 -7.64
C MET A 432 4.13 -4.33 -7.25
N THR A 433 3.68 -3.22 -7.85
CA THR A 433 4.23 -1.88 -7.60
C THR A 433 3.39 -1.09 -6.61
N VAL A 434 2.05 -1.23 -6.66
CA VAL A 434 1.11 -0.39 -5.90
C VAL A 434 0.60 -1.07 -4.63
N ASP A 435 0.36 -2.38 -4.62
CA ASP A 435 -0.26 -3.07 -3.47
C ASP A 435 0.81 -3.71 -2.56
N GLY A 436 1.31 -2.95 -1.58
CA GLY A 436 2.45 -3.38 -0.77
C GLY A 436 3.78 -3.51 -1.54
N GLY A 437 3.80 -2.96 -2.76
CA GLY A 437 4.94 -2.97 -3.67
C GLY A 437 6.00 -1.90 -3.35
N PRO A 438 7.10 -1.84 -4.12
CA PRO A 438 8.20 -0.91 -3.89
C PRO A 438 7.79 0.56 -3.79
N LEU A 439 6.71 0.99 -4.45
CA LEU A 439 6.28 2.38 -4.37
C LEU A 439 5.66 2.73 -3.02
N GLU A 440 5.05 1.76 -2.33
CA GLU A 440 4.47 1.98 -1.00
C GLU A 440 5.51 1.83 0.13
N ILE A 441 6.48 0.91 -0.03
CA ILE A 441 7.41 0.55 1.06
C ILE A 441 8.79 1.19 0.94
N ALA A 442 9.26 1.50 -0.27
CA ALA A 442 10.61 2.00 -0.48
C ALA A 442 10.63 3.53 -0.36
N GLN A 443 11.75 4.06 0.14
CA GLN A 443 11.94 5.50 0.22
C GLN A 443 11.88 6.12 -1.19
N PRO A 444 11.12 7.20 -1.41
CA PRO A 444 11.12 7.91 -2.67
C PRO A 444 12.54 8.24 -3.17
N GLY A 445 12.84 7.89 -4.42
CA GLY A 445 14.16 8.07 -5.04
C GLY A 445 15.17 6.92 -4.83
N SER A 446 14.91 5.98 -3.91
CA SER A 446 15.74 4.78 -3.75
C SER A 446 15.78 3.92 -5.04
N PRO A 447 16.79 3.04 -5.22
CA PRO A 447 16.83 2.12 -6.36
C PRO A 447 15.54 1.28 -6.52
N ALA A 448 15.05 0.70 -5.43
CA ALA A 448 13.79 -0.07 -5.43
C ALA A 448 12.57 0.76 -5.83
N TRP A 449 12.50 2.02 -5.37
CA TRP A 449 11.43 2.93 -5.77
C TRP A 449 11.51 3.27 -7.26
N ARG A 450 12.70 3.56 -7.79
CA ARG A 450 12.93 3.83 -9.21
C ARG A 450 12.59 2.62 -10.09
N GLU A 451 12.91 1.41 -9.64
CA GLU A 451 12.47 0.17 -10.27
C GLU A 451 10.94 0.06 -10.32
N GLY A 452 10.26 0.37 -9.21
CA GLY A 452 8.79 0.41 -9.17
C GLY A 452 8.20 1.40 -10.20
N VAL A 453 8.81 2.57 -10.36
CA VAL A 453 8.38 3.57 -11.36
C VAL A 453 8.60 3.05 -12.79
N ALA A 454 9.75 2.44 -13.08
CA ALA A 454 10.04 1.86 -14.39
C ALA A 454 9.05 0.74 -14.76
N ILE A 455 8.73 -0.13 -13.80
CA ILE A 455 7.73 -1.19 -13.97
C ILE A 455 6.34 -0.61 -14.26
N LEU A 456 5.94 0.50 -13.60
CA LEU A 456 4.68 1.17 -13.88
C LEU A 456 4.61 1.74 -15.30
N HIS A 457 5.68 2.36 -15.81
CA HIS A 457 5.72 2.84 -17.20
C HIS A 457 5.51 1.70 -18.19
N CYS A 458 6.22 0.60 -17.99
CA CYS A 458 6.04 -0.63 -18.75
C CYS A 458 4.60 -1.17 -18.69
N ALA A 459 4.01 -1.23 -17.50
CA ALA A 459 2.63 -1.68 -17.32
C ALA A 459 1.62 -0.75 -18.02
N GLN A 460 1.89 0.56 -18.07
CA GLN A 460 1.08 1.55 -18.79
C GLN A 460 1.08 1.27 -20.30
N GLU A 461 2.26 1.02 -20.88
CA GLU A 461 2.44 0.74 -22.30
C GLU A 461 1.81 -0.60 -22.70
N ASP A 462 2.03 -1.65 -21.91
CA ASP A 462 1.44 -2.97 -22.15
C ASP A 462 -0.10 -2.92 -22.05
N ALA A 463 -0.65 -2.15 -21.09
CA ALA A 463 -2.09 -1.94 -20.96
C ALA A 463 -2.65 -1.20 -22.18
N ARG A 464 -1.97 -0.15 -22.66
CA ARG A 464 -2.37 0.59 -23.86
C ARG A 464 -2.37 -0.32 -25.09
N ALA A 465 -1.29 -1.07 -25.31
CA ALA A 465 -1.16 -2.00 -26.42
C ALA A 465 -2.27 -3.05 -26.40
N TYR A 466 -2.59 -3.61 -25.22
CA TYR A 466 -3.71 -4.51 -25.04
C TYR A 466 -5.04 -3.85 -25.46
N ILE A 467 -5.35 -2.65 -24.95
CA ILE A 467 -6.61 -1.93 -25.24
C ILE A 467 -6.75 -1.60 -26.73
N GLU A 468 -5.65 -1.37 -27.44
CA GLU A 468 -5.64 -1.02 -28.86
C GLU A 468 -5.80 -2.24 -29.78
N MET A 469 -5.18 -3.37 -29.42
CA MET A 469 -5.21 -4.57 -30.27
C MET A 469 -6.41 -5.49 -30.00
N THR A 470 -7.10 -5.29 -28.88
CA THR A 470 -8.09 -6.23 -28.36
C THR A 470 -9.51 -5.75 -28.68
N PRO A 471 -10.41 -6.63 -29.17
CA PRO A 471 -11.83 -6.30 -29.34
C PRO A 471 -12.50 -5.83 -28.04
N MET A 472 -13.47 -4.91 -28.14
CA MET A 472 -14.11 -4.28 -26.97
C MET A 472 -14.93 -5.23 -26.09
N ASP A 473 -15.36 -6.37 -26.63
CA ASP A 473 -16.15 -7.38 -25.94
C ASP A 473 -15.31 -8.37 -25.12
N GLN A 474 -13.99 -8.20 -25.14
CA GLN A 474 -13.05 -9.07 -24.43
C GLN A 474 -13.20 -8.99 -22.92
N ARG A 475 -13.15 -10.15 -22.25
CA ARG A 475 -13.47 -10.29 -20.82
C ARG A 475 -12.64 -9.34 -19.95
N ASN A 476 -11.36 -9.21 -20.26
CA ASN A 476 -10.40 -8.42 -19.49
C ASN A 476 -10.29 -6.95 -19.95
N MET A 477 -11.07 -6.52 -20.95
CA MET A 477 -10.99 -5.15 -21.53
C MET A 477 -11.18 -4.07 -20.46
N LYS A 478 -12.25 -4.17 -19.66
CA LYS A 478 -12.55 -3.22 -18.57
C LYS A 478 -11.44 -3.20 -17.51
N THR A 479 -10.92 -4.35 -17.09
CA THR A 479 -9.80 -4.45 -16.14
C THR A 479 -8.54 -3.76 -16.69
N ALA A 480 -8.19 -4.02 -17.95
CA ALA A 480 -7.08 -3.36 -18.62
C ALA A 480 -7.26 -1.84 -18.67
N ILE A 481 -8.46 -1.35 -18.98
CA ILE A 481 -8.75 0.09 -19.00
C ILE A 481 -8.69 0.71 -17.60
N TYR A 482 -9.20 0.04 -16.56
CA TYR A 482 -9.05 0.52 -15.17
C TYR A 482 -7.57 0.64 -14.78
N ASN A 483 -6.76 -0.40 -15.05
CA ASN A 483 -5.32 -0.38 -14.79
C ASN A 483 -4.66 0.77 -15.55
N TYR A 484 -4.93 0.91 -16.84
CA TYR A 484 -4.38 2.00 -17.65
C TYR A 484 -4.71 3.39 -17.08
N ILE A 485 -5.98 3.65 -16.73
CA ILE A 485 -6.38 4.94 -16.17
C ILE A 485 -5.70 5.17 -14.81
N ALA A 486 -5.68 4.18 -13.93
CA ALA A 486 -5.05 4.27 -12.61
C ALA A 486 -3.54 4.57 -12.72
N ILE A 487 -2.83 3.83 -13.57
CA ILE A 487 -1.39 4.03 -13.83
C ILE A 487 -1.15 5.42 -14.44
N THR A 488 -1.98 5.84 -15.40
CA THR A 488 -1.86 7.16 -16.03
C THR A 488 -2.08 8.29 -15.01
N LEU A 489 -3.01 8.14 -14.07
CA LEU A 489 -3.21 9.09 -12.98
C LEU A 489 -2.01 9.10 -12.01
N LEU A 490 -1.38 7.96 -11.74
CA LEU A 490 -0.14 7.91 -10.96
C LEU A 490 1.01 8.59 -11.66
N LEU A 491 1.31 8.24 -12.92
CA LEU A 491 2.49 8.72 -13.63
C LEU A 491 2.32 10.16 -14.14
N GLU A 492 1.12 10.54 -14.57
CA GLU A 492 0.84 11.78 -15.31
C GLU A 492 -0.30 12.61 -14.69
N GLY A 493 -0.76 12.32 -13.48
CA GLY A 493 -1.92 12.96 -12.86
C GLY A 493 -1.94 14.50 -12.86
N ASP A 494 -0.80 15.18 -12.72
CA ASP A 494 -0.72 16.64 -12.80
C ASP A 494 -0.99 17.18 -14.21
N GLN A 495 -0.67 16.41 -15.25
CA GLN A 495 -0.95 16.70 -16.65
C GLN A 495 -2.41 16.38 -16.98
N ILE A 496 -2.91 15.22 -16.51
CA ILE A 496 -4.31 14.81 -16.70
C ILE A 496 -5.25 15.81 -16.02
N PHE A 497 -4.88 16.36 -14.87
CA PHE A 497 -5.69 17.38 -14.20
C PHE A 497 -5.78 18.70 -15.00
N LYS A 498 -4.74 19.03 -15.79
CA LYS A 498 -4.75 20.20 -16.69
C LYS A 498 -5.54 19.92 -17.98
N ASP A 499 -5.53 18.67 -18.43
CA ASP A 499 -6.13 18.24 -19.70
C ASP A 499 -6.76 16.85 -19.55
N ILE A 500 -8.00 16.82 -19.06
CA ILE A 500 -8.75 15.57 -18.85
C ILE A 500 -9.11 14.89 -20.18
N GLU A 501 -9.05 15.61 -21.29
CA GLU A 501 -9.35 15.07 -22.62
C GLU A 501 -8.38 13.94 -22.99
N LYS A 502 -7.17 13.93 -22.43
CA LYS A 502 -6.18 12.85 -22.65
C LYS A 502 -6.68 11.47 -22.23
N ILE A 503 -7.47 11.36 -21.17
CA ILE A 503 -8.05 10.08 -20.73
C ILE A 503 -9.48 9.85 -21.21
N ARG A 504 -10.16 10.88 -21.73
CA ARG A 504 -11.57 10.79 -22.18
C ARG A 504 -11.82 9.62 -23.15
N PRO A 505 -10.99 9.35 -24.18
CA PRO A 505 -11.20 8.20 -25.06
C PRO A 505 -11.23 6.86 -24.34
N TYR A 506 -10.44 6.71 -23.27
CA TYR A 506 -10.40 5.50 -22.46
C TYR A 506 -11.60 5.41 -21.51
N VAL A 507 -12.09 6.53 -20.97
CA VAL A 507 -13.33 6.58 -20.19
C VAL A 507 -14.54 6.20 -21.06
N GLU A 508 -14.59 6.66 -22.30
CA GLU A 508 -15.65 6.29 -23.25
C GLU A 508 -15.59 4.80 -23.61
N LYS A 509 -14.39 4.27 -23.91
CA LYS A 509 -14.18 2.83 -24.11
C LYS A 509 -14.59 2.01 -22.88
N LEU A 510 -14.24 2.47 -21.67
CA LEU A 510 -14.61 1.80 -20.43
C LEU A 510 -16.13 1.71 -20.30
N SER A 511 -16.85 2.80 -20.56
CA SER A 511 -18.32 2.80 -20.52
C SER A 511 -18.93 1.77 -21.48
N ILE A 512 -18.36 1.64 -22.69
CA ILE A 512 -18.80 0.63 -23.66
C ILE A 512 -18.50 -0.80 -23.16
N ALA A 513 -17.29 -1.06 -22.66
CA ALA A 513 -16.90 -2.37 -22.12
C ALA A 513 -17.77 -2.78 -20.93
N GLU A 514 -18.12 -1.84 -20.05
CA GLU A 514 -19.05 -2.05 -18.94
C GLU A 514 -20.48 -2.36 -19.43
N GLN A 515 -20.97 -1.64 -20.45
CA GLN A 515 -22.28 -1.92 -21.04
C GLN A 515 -22.35 -3.33 -21.64
N ILE A 516 -21.36 -3.72 -22.44
CA ILE A 516 -21.26 -5.09 -23.00
C ILE A 516 -21.26 -6.12 -21.86
N SER A 517 -20.44 -5.88 -20.84
CA SER A 517 -20.35 -6.77 -19.68
C SER A 517 -21.65 -6.87 -18.90
N SER A 518 -22.41 -5.77 -18.78
CA SER A 518 -23.67 -5.73 -18.04
C SER A 518 -24.79 -6.55 -18.68
N VAL A 519 -24.73 -6.74 -20.01
CA VAL A 519 -25.64 -7.63 -20.74
C VAL A 519 -25.36 -9.10 -20.40
N ILE A 520 -24.09 -9.42 -20.16
CA ILE A 520 -23.61 -10.77 -19.86
C ILE A 520 -23.85 -11.13 -18.40
N GLN A 521 -23.46 -10.24 -17.50
CA GLN A 521 -23.50 -10.45 -16.05
C GLN A 521 -23.57 -9.12 -15.31
N PRO A 522 -24.12 -9.10 -14.09
CA PRO A 522 -24.02 -7.92 -13.23
C PRO A 522 -22.55 -7.46 -13.14
N LEU A 523 -22.34 -6.16 -13.35
CA LEU A 523 -21.00 -5.58 -13.26
C LEU A 523 -20.55 -5.63 -11.80
N ALA A 524 -19.54 -6.45 -11.53
CA ALA A 524 -18.97 -6.56 -10.20
C ALA A 524 -18.40 -5.20 -9.77
N LYS A 525 -18.65 -4.84 -8.52
CA LYS A 525 -18.02 -3.67 -7.90
C LYS A 525 -16.59 -4.01 -7.51
N THR A 526 -15.66 -3.99 -8.45
CA THR A 526 -14.24 -4.19 -8.13
C THR A 526 -13.66 -2.95 -7.42
N GLN A 527 -12.58 -3.14 -6.65
CA GLN A 527 -11.86 -2.05 -5.99
C GLN A 527 -11.48 -0.93 -6.98
N ARG A 528 -10.89 -1.33 -8.12
CA ARG A 528 -10.47 -0.43 -9.19
C ARG A 528 -11.64 0.31 -9.81
N LYS A 529 -12.76 -0.38 -10.08
CA LYS A 529 -13.98 0.27 -10.59
C LYS A 529 -14.44 1.39 -9.66
N LEU A 530 -14.58 1.08 -8.37
CA LEU A 530 -15.09 2.03 -7.39
C LEU A 530 -14.17 3.25 -7.23
N ALA A 531 -12.86 3.04 -7.28
CA ALA A 531 -11.88 4.12 -7.26
C ALA A 531 -12.04 5.02 -8.50
N ILE A 532 -12.09 4.44 -9.70
CA ILE A 532 -12.23 5.19 -10.97
C ILE A 532 -13.59 5.91 -11.06
N ASP A 533 -14.68 5.27 -10.65
CA ASP A 533 -16.02 5.87 -10.56
C ASP A 533 -16.06 7.06 -9.58
N THR A 534 -15.20 7.05 -8.55
CA THR A 534 -15.05 8.17 -7.61
C THR A 534 -14.19 9.28 -8.21
N ILE A 535 -13.09 8.94 -8.88
CA ILE A 535 -12.11 9.89 -9.43
C ILE A 535 -12.70 10.72 -10.56
N ILE A 536 -13.24 10.07 -11.61
CA ILE A 536 -13.61 10.74 -12.86
C ILE A 536 -14.57 11.91 -12.64
N PRO A 537 -15.69 11.77 -11.90
CA PRO A 537 -16.64 12.87 -11.70
C PRO A 537 -16.07 14.02 -10.87
N LEU A 538 -15.09 13.74 -10.00
CA LEU A 538 -14.44 14.75 -9.16
C LEU A 538 -13.32 15.47 -9.91
N PHE A 539 -12.56 14.76 -10.75
CA PHE A 539 -11.55 15.34 -11.66
C PHE A 539 -12.16 16.31 -12.67
N ALA A 540 -13.35 16.00 -13.17
CA ALA A 540 -14.07 16.88 -14.11
C ALA A 540 -14.55 18.19 -13.46
N LYS A 541 -14.60 18.28 -12.12
CA LYS A 541 -15.05 19.46 -11.39
C LYS A 541 -13.84 20.28 -10.92
N PRO A 542 -13.89 21.63 -10.99
CA PRO A 542 -12.81 22.45 -10.45
C PRO A 542 -12.62 22.24 -8.93
N MET A 543 -11.55 21.56 -8.53
CA MET A 543 -11.19 21.33 -7.12
C MET A 543 -10.25 22.41 -6.57
N LYS A 544 -10.45 23.68 -6.95
CA LYS A 544 -9.51 24.79 -6.67
C LYS A 544 -9.09 24.87 -5.20
N ASN A 545 -10.04 24.74 -4.27
CA ASN A 545 -9.76 24.85 -2.84
C ASN A 545 -8.83 23.73 -2.35
N TRP A 546 -9.11 22.49 -2.75
CA TRP A 546 -8.25 21.36 -2.39
C TRP A 546 -6.92 21.40 -3.12
N ARG A 547 -6.89 21.86 -4.37
CA ARG A 547 -5.63 21.97 -5.10
C ARG A 547 -4.66 22.92 -4.41
N THR A 548 -5.15 24.05 -3.88
CA THR A 548 -4.33 24.97 -3.08
C THR A 548 -3.76 24.29 -1.84
N VAL A 549 -4.55 23.50 -1.11
CA VAL A 549 -4.10 22.74 0.07
C VAL A 549 -3.03 21.72 -0.31
N ILE A 550 -3.32 20.87 -1.30
CA ILE A 550 -2.39 19.83 -1.78
C ILE A 550 -1.11 20.43 -2.34
N SER A 551 -1.16 21.66 -2.90
CA SER A 551 0.04 22.29 -3.48
C SER A 551 1.16 22.55 -2.48
N ARG A 552 0.84 22.49 -1.18
CA ARG A 552 1.83 22.54 -0.10
C ARG A 552 2.77 21.33 -0.11
N LEU A 553 2.30 20.19 -0.62
CA LEU A 553 3.07 18.94 -0.78
C LEU A 553 3.73 18.81 -2.17
N ASP A 554 3.54 19.76 -3.07
CA ASP A 554 4.12 19.68 -4.43
C ASP A 554 5.63 19.90 -4.44
N LYS A 555 6.16 20.49 -3.35
CA LYS A 555 7.60 20.64 -3.20
C LYS A 555 8.20 19.24 -3.05
N PRO A 556 9.19 18.88 -3.86
CA PRO A 556 9.91 17.65 -3.64
C PRO A 556 10.55 17.72 -2.25
N SER A 557 10.07 16.91 -1.31
CA SER A 557 10.80 16.65 -0.07
C SER A 557 12.19 16.15 -0.47
N ARG A 558 13.27 16.54 0.22
CA ARG A 558 14.66 16.28 -0.20
C ARG A 558 14.82 14.81 -0.66
N GLY A 559 15.26 14.60 -1.91
CA GLY A 559 15.36 13.28 -2.56
C GLY A 559 14.33 13.00 -3.67
N HIS A 560 13.27 13.81 -3.77
CA HIS A 560 12.27 13.67 -4.83
C HIS A 560 12.76 14.32 -6.13
N HIS A 561 13.22 13.50 -7.07
CA HIS A 561 13.42 13.95 -8.45
C HIS A 561 12.04 14.21 -9.08
N ARG A 562 11.83 15.40 -9.67
CA ARG A 562 10.71 15.55 -10.62
C ARG A 562 10.88 14.45 -11.67
N HIS A 563 9.82 13.71 -11.98
CA HIS A 563 9.83 12.72 -13.07
C HIS A 563 10.39 13.26 -14.38
N SER A 564 10.35 14.58 -14.60
CA SER A 564 10.94 15.24 -15.75
C SER A 564 12.48 15.19 -15.81
N HIS A 565 13.18 14.67 -14.79
CA HIS A 565 14.64 14.55 -14.76
C HIS A 565 15.13 13.22 -14.17
N LEU A 566 14.65 12.08 -14.69
CA LEU A 566 15.44 10.85 -14.70
C LEU A 566 16.61 11.05 -15.68
N THR A 567 17.56 11.92 -15.35
CA THR A 567 18.66 12.32 -16.25
C THR A 567 19.87 11.41 -16.18
N GLU A 568 19.86 10.36 -15.36
CA GLU A 568 20.97 9.41 -15.27
C GLU A 568 20.61 7.96 -15.63
N ASP A 569 19.37 7.50 -15.42
CA ASP A 569 18.96 6.13 -15.75
C ASP A 569 17.65 6.10 -16.55
N ASP A 570 17.73 5.60 -17.78
CA ASP A 570 16.60 5.29 -18.67
C ASP A 570 15.67 4.24 -18.01
N PRO A 571 14.35 4.48 -17.85
CA PRO A 571 13.41 3.48 -17.33
C PRO A 571 13.53 2.12 -18.00
N ASP A 572 13.80 2.08 -19.31
CA ASP A 572 14.00 0.84 -20.06
C ASP A 572 15.26 0.10 -19.61
N HIS A 573 16.33 0.85 -19.28
CA HIS A 573 17.56 0.27 -18.73
C HIS A 573 17.34 -0.29 -17.32
N ILE A 574 16.62 0.43 -16.46
CA ILE A 574 16.25 -0.03 -15.11
C ILE A 574 15.44 -1.33 -15.20
N LEU A 575 14.42 -1.34 -16.07
CA LEU A 575 13.57 -2.51 -16.28
C LEU A 575 14.36 -3.69 -16.85
N ALA A 576 15.23 -3.46 -17.82
CA ALA A 576 16.09 -4.50 -18.38
C ALA A 576 17.02 -5.10 -17.32
N ASN A 577 17.62 -4.27 -16.46
CA ASN A 577 18.44 -4.72 -15.34
C ASN A 577 17.62 -5.54 -14.34
N TRP A 578 16.39 -5.11 -14.03
CA TRP A 578 15.49 -5.87 -13.15
C TRP A 578 15.09 -7.22 -13.76
N LEU A 579 14.76 -7.28 -15.05
CA LEU A 579 14.42 -8.51 -15.77
C LEU A 579 15.60 -9.49 -15.89
N ALA A 580 16.84 -8.97 -15.93
CA ALA A 580 18.06 -9.77 -16.01
C ALA A 580 18.44 -10.46 -14.70
N ARG A 581 17.87 -10.05 -13.55
CA ARG A 581 18.10 -10.71 -12.25
C ARG A 581 17.44 -12.09 -12.27
N THR A 582 18.27 -13.14 -12.37
CA THR A 582 17.82 -14.52 -12.58
C THR A 582 17.44 -15.28 -11.30
N GLN A 583 17.74 -14.74 -10.11
CA GLN A 583 17.47 -15.42 -8.83
C GLN A 583 16.58 -14.56 -7.94
N PHE A 584 15.53 -15.18 -7.38
CA PHE A 584 14.72 -14.60 -6.31
C PHE A 584 15.54 -14.36 -5.03
N ASP A 585 16.59 -15.18 -4.81
CA ASP A 585 17.41 -15.13 -3.59
C ASP A 585 18.40 -13.95 -3.52
N ASP A 586 18.81 -13.38 -4.66
CA ASP A 586 19.69 -12.20 -4.70
C ASP A 586 18.96 -10.90 -4.33
N GLU A 587 17.63 -10.91 -4.29
CA GLU A 587 16.78 -9.73 -4.04
C GLU A 587 16.28 -9.66 -2.58
N ASP A 588 16.06 -10.80 -1.92
CA ASP A 588 15.69 -10.87 -0.50
C ASP A 588 16.89 -10.75 0.45
N ALA A 589 18.11 -10.90 -0.08
CA ALA A 589 19.30 -10.37 0.56
C ALA A 589 19.22 -8.85 0.47
N ALA A 590 18.43 -8.23 1.37
CA ALA A 590 18.56 -6.82 1.68
C ALA A 590 20.05 -6.54 1.77
N GLN A 591 20.63 -5.87 0.77
CA GLN A 591 22.05 -5.51 0.75
C GLN A 591 22.27 -4.43 1.81
N THR A 592 21.91 -4.70 3.07
CA THR A 592 22.09 -3.81 4.21
C THR A 592 21.79 -2.35 3.89
N GLU A 593 20.74 -2.04 3.12
CA GLU A 593 20.26 -0.67 2.91
C GLU A 593 19.70 -0.05 4.20
N PHE A 594 19.56 -0.84 5.28
CA PHE A 594 19.43 -0.33 6.64
C PHE A 594 20.61 0.56 7.09
N ALA A 595 21.71 0.63 6.33
CA ALA A 595 22.80 1.58 6.56
C ALA A 595 22.45 3.02 6.12
N ASP A 596 21.63 3.20 5.07
CA ASP A 596 21.33 4.52 4.49
C ASP A 596 20.10 5.22 5.07
N ILE A 597 19.34 4.55 5.95
CA ILE A 597 18.33 5.20 6.84
C ILE A 597 19.02 6.10 7.89
N ASN A 598 20.36 6.20 7.89
CA ASN A 598 21.13 7.08 8.77
C ASN A 598 21.60 8.38 8.10
N ALA A 599 21.13 8.74 6.90
CA ALA A 599 21.30 10.11 6.44
C ALA A 599 20.53 11.02 7.42
N PRO A 600 21.21 11.92 8.16
CA PRO A 600 20.54 12.77 9.14
C PRO A 600 19.50 13.61 8.40
N ASP A 601 18.26 13.53 8.89
CA ASP A 601 17.15 14.36 8.42
C ASP A 601 17.41 15.81 8.87
N ASP A 602 18.23 16.51 8.10
CA ASP A 602 18.87 17.78 8.43
C ASP A 602 17.91 18.99 8.33
N THR A 603 16.61 18.79 8.64
CA THR A 603 15.59 19.85 8.59
C THR A 603 14.58 19.87 9.74
N SER A 604 14.65 18.99 10.75
CA SER A 604 13.80 19.18 11.94
C SER A 604 14.39 20.29 12.84
N TYR A 605 13.70 21.43 12.88
CA TYR A 605 14.03 22.54 13.76
C TYR A 605 14.04 22.06 15.24
N GLY A 606 15.23 22.04 15.84
CA GLY A 606 15.42 22.52 17.22
C GLY A 606 15.19 21.56 18.39
N THR A 607 15.17 20.23 18.21
CA THR A 607 15.54 19.34 19.34
C THR A 607 16.46 18.23 18.88
N ALA A 608 17.66 18.16 19.47
CA ALA A 608 18.71 17.18 19.24
C ALA A 608 18.34 15.73 19.65
N LEU A 609 17.12 15.28 19.38
CA LEU A 609 16.68 13.89 19.60
C LEU A 609 17.19 12.95 18.51
N ALA A 610 17.41 13.45 17.28
CA ALA A 610 17.89 12.66 16.15
C ALA A 610 19.37 12.25 16.26
N ASP A 611 20.15 12.87 17.15
CA ASP A 611 21.60 12.63 17.27
C ASP A 611 21.97 11.39 18.11
N VAL A 612 20.99 10.71 18.72
CA VAL A 612 21.27 9.46 19.42
C VAL A 612 21.32 8.33 18.40
N LEU A 613 22.51 8.05 17.85
CA LEU A 613 22.77 6.88 17.02
C LEU A 613 22.54 5.60 17.84
N VAL A 614 21.31 5.12 17.84
CA VAL A 614 20.90 3.87 18.45
C VAL A 614 20.88 2.79 17.36
N TYR A 615 21.40 1.61 17.66
CA TYR A 615 21.31 0.49 16.73
C TYR A 615 19.84 0.09 16.52
N ARG A 616 19.49 -0.36 15.30
CA ARG A 616 18.17 -0.92 14.97
C ARG A 616 18.17 -2.43 15.06
N CYS A 617 17.05 -3.01 15.49
CA CYS A 617 16.81 -4.44 15.45
C CYS A 617 16.81 -4.91 14.00
N SER A 618 17.55 -5.97 13.69
CA SER A 618 17.68 -6.52 12.35
C SER A 618 16.40 -7.20 11.85
N LEU A 619 15.46 -7.52 12.75
CA LEU A 619 14.17 -8.11 12.38
C LEU A 619 13.07 -7.05 12.28
N CYS A 620 12.81 -6.31 13.36
CA CYS A 620 11.69 -5.36 13.41
C CYS A 620 12.05 -3.91 13.08
N GLY A 621 13.32 -3.59 12.80
CA GLY A 621 13.78 -2.23 12.46
C GLY A 621 13.78 -1.22 13.60
N ASN A 622 13.24 -1.57 14.78
CA ASN A 622 13.10 -0.65 15.91
C ASN A 622 14.45 -0.31 16.58
N PRO A 623 14.69 0.96 16.94
CA PRO A 623 15.90 1.36 17.65
C PRO A 623 15.92 0.91 19.12
N SER A 624 17.05 0.38 19.59
CA SER A 624 17.33 0.21 21.03
C SER A 624 18.82 0.26 21.39
N ALA A 625 19.14 0.89 22.51
CA ALA A 625 20.48 0.91 23.08
C ALA A 625 20.88 -0.44 23.68
N SER A 626 19.89 -1.31 23.91
CA SER A 626 19.98 -2.58 24.64
C SER A 626 19.92 -3.82 23.74
N LEU A 627 20.07 -3.68 22.42
CA LEU A 627 20.04 -4.83 21.52
C LEU A 627 21.12 -5.87 21.87
N LYS A 628 20.72 -7.14 21.83
CA LYS A 628 21.60 -8.31 21.95
C LYS A 628 22.20 -8.64 20.57
N ARG A 629 23.47 -9.04 20.53
CA ARG A 629 24.07 -9.55 19.29
C ARG A 629 23.68 -11.00 19.10
N CYS A 630 23.40 -11.41 17.86
CA CYS A 630 23.21 -12.82 17.53
C CYS A 630 24.41 -13.64 17.99
N ALA A 631 24.14 -14.70 18.74
CA ALA A 631 25.20 -15.58 19.26
C ALA A 631 25.98 -16.27 18.12
N ARG A 632 25.32 -16.51 16.97
CA ARG A 632 25.89 -17.22 15.81
C ARG A 632 26.73 -16.32 14.91
N CYS A 633 26.13 -15.33 14.24
CA CYS A 633 26.84 -14.50 13.24
C CYS A 633 27.46 -13.21 13.80
N LYS A 634 27.02 -12.76 14.98
CA LYS A 634 27.46 -11.51 15.66
C LYS A 634 27.26 -10.19 14.89
N SER A 635 26.84 -10.22 13.63
CA SER A 635 26.55 -9.05 12.80
C SER A 635 25.17 -8.48 13.08
N VAL A 636 24.15 -9.33 13.12
CA VAL A 636 22.75 -8.94 13.38
C VAL A 636 22.49 -8.72 14.87
N ARG A 637 21.49 -7.87 15.15
CA ARG A 637 21.14 -7.44 16.50
C ARG A 637 19.64 -7.54 16.72
N TYR A 638 19.23 -8.06 17.87
CA TYR A 638 17.84 -8.29 18.21
C TYR A 638 17.47 -7.61 19.52
N CYS A 639 16.21 -7.23 19.65
CA CYS A 639 15.71 -6.46 20.79
C CYS A 639 15.31 -7.31 21.99
N ASP A 640 14.81 -8.51 21.75
CA ASP A 640 14.37 -9.47 22.75
C ASP A 640 14.66 -10.89 22.27
N ASP A 641 14.00 -11.88 22.86
CA ASP A 641 14.18 -13.29 22.51
C ASP A 641 13.14 -13.76 21.46
N VAL A 642 12.16 -12.92 21.12
CA VAL A 642 11.16 -13.18 20.07
C VAL A 642 11.72 -12.78 18.70
N CYS A 643 12.41 -11.63 18.63
CA CYS A 643 13.20 -11.22 17.48
C CYS A 643 14.54 -11.94 17.43
#